data_AF-A0A969Y1E3-F1
#
_entry.id   AF-A0A969Y1E3-F1
#
_cell.length_a   1.000
_cell.length_b   1.000
_cell.length_c   1.000
_cell.angle_alpha   90.00
_cell.angle_beta   90.00
_cell.angle_gamma   90.00
#
_symmetry.space_group_name_H-M   'P 1'
#
loop_
_entity.id
_entity.type
_entity.pdbx_description
1 polymer ?
#
loop_
_entity_poly.entity_id
_entity_poly.type
_entity_poly.pdbx_seq_one_letter_code
_entity_poly.pdbx_strand_id
1 'polypeptide(L)'
;SLGGTWSVLVGHGDAAIWRPDVAAAAGPWKPVEVPSGNLVLPDSDGDGAWQAVGELHERTGCVWVRRTFDLDPVRAGRDAVLRWGGIRFGASAWINGRPVTRHVPIGPHAAVLPQELLKAGSNEIVLRVTGWAGVPRSASGYPLLPVGGSTQSWGGKGPGIYADLWLEFYDDVYAKWVLAMPDVAAGAVTLRVWLDGSRPVAEDVALEAIVREPGGHAVLARATATAPAGTGSAAPVDIVCRLADVKAWTPRTPHLYEAEIVTRLGPAVCDRVRFTFGMREVTVKDGRFSLNGLPLWLRGSNLVNEWLWGDRYNDNVVDYLIAEARAMNLNCFRTHTQPPPAAWLDVADAHGMMILAEMPLLYNHADFGYTPEEYDVLHRNAMLDLTGWITRMWNHPSIILWVLSNESRHDNAWESGPYYRCAKALDPTRLCMRTGEHVVGTPDMADIHTCFNVVRDAEGQLLLDMARLAEHKDPTRPLTNTEYMNRMWDPSGRWLRRANHPDYPLYYAECATEHTEAMRRLRIDCLLPYMYAGWTRLRGAMDWRDDYPTPMAAALHSSMAPVLASLEMFDRNYPAGGRVPTHLTLINETHDLVEAVVTLYVTAENPLFVPDAGALEAAVWTDAFAVTLGPDSLQRLPVRVAIPAAEGSYYLAAVLTREGDSPVVSQRVIHAVDAAASVAGLSGRRVALLGGDEAIRRWLADNGCRIVEPAAATIDADVVLVWDAAALSDEQRALAPALRTFASGGRRVVVANQTAWTWTDLVDCRIGLPSPANRNPVICSRAHAYEGASHPLLDGIPADWLWRWNGLPGAIANETLLDGAALAAGRKILWASRDVYPMVLSVPVGRGEILMNQLHIRGRISPAADACDPVAERMLANLLTR
;
A
#
# COMPACT_ATOMS: atom_id res chain seq x y z
N SER A 1 -36.92 -5.32 8.14
CA SER A 1 -35.71 -6.14 8.28
C SER A 1 -36.10 -7.59 8.54
N LEU A 2 -35.33 -8.54 8.03
CA LEU A 2 -35.39 -9.97 8.38
C LEU A 2 -34.22 -10.38 9.33
N GLY A 3 -33.50 -9.40 9.89
CA GLY A 3 -32.42 -9.63 10.86
C GLY A 3 -32.89 -10.07 12.25
N GLY A 4 -31.99 -10.64 13.04
CA GLY A 4 -32.20 -11.28 14.35
C GLY A 4 -31.96 -12.79 14.30
N THR A 5 -32.60 -13.56 15.18
CA THR A 5 -32.39 -15.01 15.28
C THR A 5 -33.00 -15.79 14.11
N TRP A 6 -32.19 -16.65 13.49
CA TRP A 6 -32.53 -17.64 12.47
C TRP A 6 -32.22 -19.04 12.98
N SER A 7 -32.65 -20.05 12.22
CA SER A 7 -32.27 -21.44 12.41
C SER A 7 -31.31 -21.87 11.32
N VAL A 8 -30.20 -22.53 11.69
CA VAL A 8 -29.16 -23.05 10.78
C VAL A 8 -29.03 -24.56 10.86
N LEU A 9 -28.78 -25.16 9.71
CA LEU A 9 -28.47 -26.58 9.52
C LEU A 9 -27.25 -26.69 8.59
N VAL A 10 -26.16 -27.27 9.11
CA VAL A 10 -24.90 -27.44 8.37
C VAL A 10 -24.90 -28.80 7.67
N GLY A 11 -24.53 -28.83 6.38
CA GLY A 11 -24.52 -30.07 5.58
C GLY A 11 -25.79 -30.30 4.75
N HIS A 12 -26.06 -31.57 4.40
CA HIS A 12 -27.24 -32.00 3.62
C HIS A 12 -27.34 -31.38 2.22
N GLY A 13 -26.23 -31.33 1.48
CA GLY A 13 -26.14 -30.68 0.17
C GLY A 13 -27.07 -31.22 -0.91
N ASP A 14 -27.36 -32.52 -0.87
CA ASP A 14 -28.21 -33.23 -1.83
C ASP A 14 -29.69 -33.29 -1.41
N ALA A 15 -30.01 -32.85 -0.19
CA ALA A 15 -31.36 -32.91 0.35
C ALA A 15 -32.17 -31.66 -0.04
N ALA A 16 -33.45 -31.85 -0.36
CA ALA A 16 -34.39 -30.77 -0.64
C ALA A 16 -34.93 -30.14 0.66
N ILE A 17 -34.04 -29.59 1.51
CA ILE A 17 -34.37 -29.04 2.84
C ILE A 17 -35.39 -27.89 2.78
N TRP A 18 -35.53 -27.20 1.66
CA TRP A 18 -36.60 -26.21 1.44
C TRP A 18 -38.02 -26.81 1.54
N ARG A 19 -38.15 -28.13 1.49
CA ARG A 19 -39.43 -28.83 1.71
C ARG A 19 -39.64 -29.09 3.21
N PRO A 20 -40.79 -28.69 3.80
CA PRO A 20 -41.04 -28.84 5.24
C PRO A 20 -40.91 -30.28 5.77
N ASP A 21 -41.34 -31.27 4.99
CA ASP A 21 -41.25 -32.69 5.35
C ASP A 21 -39.79 -33.18 5.45
N VAL A 22 -38.94 -32.71 4.55
CA VAL A 22 -37.50 -33.04 4.53
C VAL A 22 -36.76 -32.28 5.63
N ALA A 23 -37.08 -30.99 5.83
CA ALA A 23 -36.49 -30.16 6.89
C ALA A 23 -36.71 -30.73 8.29
N ALA A 24 -37.90 -31.29 8.55
CA ALA A 24 -38.25 -31.89 9.82
C ALA A 24 -37.45 -33.18 10.11
N ALA A 25 -37.05 -33.91 9.06
CA ALA A 25 -36.31 -35.17 9.16
C ALA A 25 -34.78 -34.98 9.19
N ALA A 26 -34.27 -33.78 8.86
CA ALA A 26 -32.84 -33.55 8.62
C ALA A 26 -31.98 -33.40 9.90
N GLY A 27 -32.58 -33.30 11.08
CA GLY A 27 -31.87 -33.18 12.36
C GLY A 27 -32.12 -31.86 13.09
N PRO A 28 -31.44 -31.60 14.23
CA PRO A 28 -31.67 -30.41 15.03
C PRO A 28 -31.11 -29.17 14.33
N TRP A 29 -31.97 -28.18 14.12
CA TRP A 29 -31.58 -26.85 13.70
C TRP A 29 -31.01 -26.08 14.90
N LYS A 30 -29.89 -25.39 14.72
CA LYS A 30 -29.27 -24.55 15.75
C LYS A 30 -29.68 -23.09 15.55
N PRO A 31 -29.82 -22.28 16.61
CA PRO A 31 -30.02 -20.84 16.44
C PRO A 31 -28.75 -20.18 15.89
N VAL A 32 -28.91 -19.13 15.08
CA VAL A 32 -27.83 -18.25 14.60
C VAL A 32 -28.37 -16.83 14.45
N GLU A 33 -27.57 -15.82 14.77
CA GLU A 33 -27.94 -14.43 14.50
C GLU A 33 -27.66 -14.06 13.04
N VAL A 34 -28.50 -13.22 12.46
CA VAL A 34 -28.32 -12.66 11.10
C VAL A 34 -28.52 -11.14 11.17
N PRO A 35 -27.58 -10.32 10.68
CA PRO A 35 -26.34 -10.68 10.01
C PRO A 35 -25.35 -11.48 10.88
N SER A 36 -24.63 -12.40 10.26
CA SER A 36 -23.49 -13.10 10.86
C SER A 36 -22.42 -13.33 9.80
N GLY A 37 -21.18 -12.98 10.16
CA GLY A 37 -20.00 -13.25 9.34
C GLY A 37 -19.74 -14.74 9.13
N ASN A 38 -20.33 -15.62 9.96
CA ASN A 38 -20.16 -17.06 9.84
C ASN A 38 -21.40 -17.85 10.32
N LEU A 39 -21.92 -18.70 9.45
CA LEU A 39 -23.02 -19.61 9.76
C LEU A 39 -22.55 -20.96 10.32
N VAL A 40 -21.24 -21.21 10.28
CA VAL A 40 -20.61 -22.42 10.81
C VAL A 40 -19.75 -22.01 12.00
N LEU A 41 -20.35 -22.11 13.18
CA LEU A 41 -19.77 -21.71 14.46
C LEU A 41 -19.18 -22.92 15.21
N PRO A 42 -18.20 -22.71 16.10
CA PRO A 42 -17.69 -23.77 16.96
C PRO A 42 -18.77 -24.29 17.92
N ASP A 43 -18.69 -25.57 18.28
CA ASP A 43 -19.59 -26.19 19.26
C ASP A 43 -19.24 -25.82 20.73
N SER A 44 -18.09 -25.18 20.96
CA SER A 44 -17.66 -24.68 22.27
C SER A 44 -16.66 -23.52 22.15
N ASP A 45 -16.54 -22.70 23.19
CA ASP A 45 -15.62 -21.53 23.24
C ASP A 45 -14.19 -21.90 23.70
N GLY A 46 -13.78 -23.17 23.56
CA GLY A 46 -12.48 -23.65 24.04
C GLY A 46 -11.28 -23.25 23.16
N ASP A 47 -10.08 -23.27 23.73
CA ASP A 47 -8.83 -23.08 22.97
C ASP A 47 -8.72 -24.12 21.85
N GLY A 48 -8.50 -23.65 20.60
CA GLY A 48 -8.45 -24.49 19.40
C GLY A 48 -9.80 -24.72 18.70
N ALA A 49 -10.92 -24.26 19.26
CA ALA A 49 -12.25 -24.43 18.65
C ALA A 49 -12.34 -23.78 17.25
N TRP A 50 -11.71 -22.62 17.06
CA TRP A 50 -11.67 -21.95 15.76
C TRP A 50 -10.77 -22.65 14.73
N GLN A 51 -9.72 -23.36 15.15
CA GLN A 51 -8.92 -24.21 14.25
C GLN A 51 -9.75 -25.39 13.73
N ALA A 52 -10.49 -26.07 14.62
CA ALA A 52 -11.40 -27.14 14.24
C ALA A 52 -12.53 -26.65 13.30
N VAL A 53 -13.00 -25.41 13.50
CA VAL A 53 -13.98 -24.75 12.61
C VAL A 53 -13.39 -24.41 11.25
N GLY A 54 -12.10 -24.07 11.15
CA GLY A 54 -11.43 -23.85 9.87
C GLY A 54 -11.48 -25.07 8.95
N GLU A 55 -11.21 -26.26 9.48
CA GLU A 55 -11.39 -27.51 8.72
C GLU A 55 -12.85 -27.76 8.32
N LEU A 56 -13.79 -27.39 9.19
CA LEU A 56 -15.20 -27.52 8.89
C LEU A 56 -15.61 -26.57 7.75
N HIS A 57 -15.12 -25.34 7.72
CA HIS A 57 -15.33 -24.41 6.60
C HIS A 57 -14.82 -25.01 5.29
N GLU A 58 -13.60 -25.56 5.30
CA GLU A 58 -12.98 -26.16 4.11
C GLU A 58 -13.82 -27.29 3.50
N ARG A 59 -14.48 -28.09 4.34
CA ARG A 59 -15.31 -29.23 3.91
C ARG A 59 -16.79 -28.91 3.72
N THR A 60 -17.25 -27.71 4.11
CA THR A 60 -18.68 -27.36 4.06
C THR A 60 -19.10 -27.08 2.62
N GLY A 61 -19.95 -27.94 2.06
CA GLY A 61 -20.51 -27.75 0.71
C GLY A 61 -21.64 -26.71 0.68
N CYS A 62 -22.52 -26.72 1.66
CA CYS A 62 -23.57 -25.72 1.83
C CYS A 62 -24.10 -25.67 3.27
N VAL A 63 -24.83 -24.61 3.56
CA VAL A 63 -25.55 -24.40 4.81
C VAL A 63 -26.98 -24.01 4.50
N TRP A 64 -27.94 -24.63 5.18
CA TRP A 64 -29.34 -24.24 5.11
C TRP A 64 -29.66 -23.33 6.28
N VAL A 65 -30.29 -22.19 6.02
CA VAL A 65 -30.82 -21.32 7.07
C VAL A 65 -32.29 -21.01 6.79
N ARG A 66 -33.07 -20.87 7.85
CA ARG A 66 -34.48 -20.52 7.74
C ARG A 66 -34.93 -19.56 8.83
N ARG A 67 -36.00 -18.85 8.52
CA ARG A 67 -36.69 -17.99 9.47
C ARG A 67 -38.16 -17.87 9.12
N THR A 68 -38.99 -17.78 10.16
CA THR A 68 -40.38 -17.37 10.03
C THR A 68 -40.54 -15.88 10.31
N PHE A 69 -41.51 -15.27 9.65
CA PHE A 69 -41.88 -13.87 9.85
C PHE A 69 -43.36 -13.67 9.60
N ASP A 70 -43.98 -12.75 10.33
CA ASP A 70 -45.41 -12.46 10.19
C ASP A 70 -45.65 -11.22 9.34
N LEU A 71 -46.66 -11.29 8.47
CA LEU A 71 -47.16 -10.15 7.70
C LEU A 71 -48.61 -9.85 8.08
N ASP A 72 -48.93 -8.57 8.19
CA ASP A 72 -50.34 -8.14 8.26
C ASP A 72 -51.03 -8.34 6.89
N PRO A 73 -52.37 -8.33 6.84
CA PRO A 73 -53.10 -8.51 5.58
C PRO A 73 -52.78 -7.45 4.51
N VAL A 74 -52.36 -6.25 4.90
CA VAL A 74 -52.04 -5.15 3.96
C VAL A 74 -50.75 -5.47 3.23
N ARG A 75 -49.67 -5.79 3.96
CA ARG A 75 -48.37 -6.16 3.38
C ARG A 75 -48.42 -7.48 2.61
N ALA A 76 -49.22 -8.44 3.07
CA ALA A 76 -49.40 -9.71 2.36
C ALA A 76 -50.10 -9.54 1.00
N GLY A 77 -50.88 -8.48 0.82
CA GLY A 77 -51.55 -8.15 -0.45
C GLY A 77 -50.74 -7.21 -1.34
N ARG A 78 -49.42 -7.13 -1.17
CA ARG A 78 -48.52 -6.29 -1.95
C ARG A 78 -47.41 -7.11 -2.58
N ASP A 79 -46.93 -6.64 -3.72
CA ASP A 79 -45.67 -7.13 -4.26
C ASP A 79 -44.52 -6.65 -3.37
N ALA A 80 -43.42 -7.41 -3.40
CA ALA A 80 -42.24 -7.09 -2.62
C ALA A 80 -40.96 -7.34 -3.41
N VAL A 81 -39.84 -6.83 -2.90
CA VAL A 81 -38.50 -7.17 -3.36
C VAL A 81 -37.75 -7.79 -2.18
N LEU A 82 -37.27 -9.02 -2.37
CA LEU A 82 -36.30 -9.63 -1.47
C LEU A 82 -34.92 -9.06 -1.76
N ARG A 83 -34.26 -8.49 -0.75
CA ARG A 83 -32.91 -7.95 -0.85
C ARG A 83 -31.99 -8.54 0.20
N TRP A 84 -30.74 -8.78 -0.18
CA TRP A 84 -29.62 -8.91 0.75
C TRP A 84 -28.47 -8.00 0.35
N GLY A 85 -27.75 -7.50 1.35
CA GLY A 85 -26.54 -6.71 1.15
C GLY A 85 -25.30 -7.54 0.83
N GLY A 86 -25.30 -8.85 1.14
CA GLY A 86 -24.14 -9.71 0.87
C GLY A 86 -24.25 -11.07 1.56
N ILE A 87 -23.94 -12.13 0.82
CA ILE A 87 -23.91 -13.51 1.31
C ILE A 87 -22.67 -14.20 0.74
N ARG A 88 -21.77 -14.67 1.60
CA ARG A 88 -20.60 -15.47 1.24
C ARG A 88 -21.01 -16.95 1.25
N PHE A 89 -21.02 -17.73 0.17
CA PHE A 89 -20.63 -17.52 -1.24
C PHE A 89 -21.85 -17.60 -2.19
N GLY A 90 -22.77 -16.66 -2.04
CA GLY A 90 -24.07 -16.67 -2.72
C GLY A 90 -25.08 -17.64 -2.10
N ALA A 91 -26.32 -17.55 -2.56
CA ALA A 91 -27.42 -18.37 -2.07
C ALA A 91 -28.53 -18.60 -3.10
N SER A 92 -29.27 -19.68 -2.88
CA SER A 92 -30.62 -19.87 -3.42
C SER A 92 -31.66 -19.58 -2.34
N ALA A 93 -32.78 -18.98 -2.70
CA ALA A 93 -33.84 -18.61 -1.76
C ALA A 93 -35.20 -19.21 -2.14
N TRP A 94 -35.96 -19.59 -1.12
CA TRP A 94 -37.35 -20.02 -1.20
C TRP A 94 -38.21 -19.24 -0.21
N ILE A 95 -39.44 -18.93 -0.61
CA ILE A 95 -40.46 -18.36 0.26
C ILE A 95 -41.67 -19.28 0.24
N ASN A 96 -42.14 -19.69 1.41
CA ASN A 96 -43.30 -20.58 1.56
C ASN A 96 -43.18 -21.85 0.68
N GLY A 97 -41.98 -22.42 0.60
CA GLY A 97 -41.66 -23.61 -0.18
C GLY A 97 -41.53 -23.40 -1.71
N ARG A 98 -41.66 -22.18 -2.21
CA ARG A 98 -41.52 -21.86 -3.65
C ARG A 98 -40.16 -21.22 -3.95
N PRO A 99 -39.44 -21.65 -4.99
CA PRO A 99 -38.16 -21.06 -5.37
C PRO A 99 -38.37 -19.62 -5.85
N VAL A 100 -37.51 -18.72 -5.38
CA VAL A 100 -37.58 -17.28 -5.67
C VAL A 100 -36.40 -16.83 -6.52
N THR A 101 -35.19 -17.16 -6.10
CA THR A 101 -33.99 -16.69 -6.79
C THR A 101 -32.77 -17.55 -6.49
N ARG A 102 -31.75 -17.42 -7.35
CA ARG A 102 -30.42 -17.99 -7.17
C ARG A 102 -29.39 -16.95 -7.58
N HIS A 103 -28.54 -16.57 -6.65
CA HIS A 103 -27.43 -15.64 -6.87
C HIS A 103 -26.13 -16.34 -6.48
N VAL A 104 -25.21 -16.46 -7.45
CA VAL A 104 -23.91 -17.13 -7.26
C VAL A 104 -22.87 -16.19 -6.63
N PRO A 105 -22.75 -14.92 -7.05
CA PRO A 105 -21.75 -14.01 -6.47
C PRO A 105 -22.00 -13.69 -4.99
N ILE A 106 -21.04 -12.99 -4.38
CA ILE A 106 -21.05 -12.75 -2.93
C ILE A 106 -21.77 -11.45 -2.54
N GLY A 107 -21.97 -10.55 -3.49
CA GLY A 107 -22.44 -9.20 -3.27
C GLY A 107 -23.95 -9.05 -3.17
N PRO A 108 -24.43 -7.79 -3.22
CA PRO A 108 -25.84 -7.47 -3.11
C PRO A 108 -26.69 -8.09 -4.23
N HIS A 109 -27.91 -8.50 -3.88
CA HIS A 109 -28.87 -9.03 -4.85
C HIS A 109 -30.30 -8.58 -4.51
N ALA A 110 -31.13 -8.51 -5.54
CA ALA A 110 -32.54 -8.19 -5.42
C ALA A 110 -33.38 -9.16 -6.29
N ALA A 111 -34.50 -9.62 -5.76
CA ALA A 111 -35.45 -10.45 -6.49
C ALA A 111 -36.88 -9.98 -6.23
N VAL A 112 -37.64 -9.75 -7.31
CA VAL A 112 -39.05 -9.39 -7.24
C VAL A 112 -39.87 -10.59 -6.77
N LEU A 113 -40.76 -10.34 -5.81
CA LEU A 113 -41.69 -11.27 -5.21
C LEU A 113 -43.12 -10.83 -5.57
N PRO A 114 -43.82 -11.56 -6.43
CA PRO A 114 -45.25 -11.37 -6.59
C PRO A 114 -45.98 -11.62 -5.27
N GLN A 115 -47.01 -10.82 -4.98
CA GLN A 115 -47.84 -10.94 -3.78
C GLN A 115 -48.37 -12.37 -3.53
N GLU A 116 -48.57 -13.17 -4.59
CA GLU A 116 -49.07 -14.55 -4.49
C GLU A 116 -48.11 -15.53 -3.80
N LEU A 117 -46.85 -15.11 -3.57
CA LEU A 117 -45.87 -15.88 -2.79
C LEU A 117 -46.00 -15.62 -1.28
N LEU A 118 -46.68 -14.55 -0.89
CA LEU A 118 -46.83 -14.09 0.49
C LEU A 118 -48.25 -14.37 0.99
N LYS A 119 -48.40 -14.49 2.31
CA LYS A 119 -49.71 -14.67 2.95
C LYS A 119 -49.80 -13.88 4.25
N ALA A 120 -51.02 -13.52 4.64
CA ALA A 120 -51.25 -12.91 5.95
C ALA A 120 -50.90 -13.90 7.07
N GLY A 121 -50.34 -13.40 8.16
CA GLY A 121 -49.77 -14.21 9.23
C GLY A 121 -48.39 -14.77 8.86
N SER A 122 -48.14 -16.01 9.27
CA SER A 122 -46.79 -16.58 9.28
C SER A 122 -46.31 -17.03 7.91
N ASN A 123 -45.17 -16.50 7.48
CA ASN A 123 -44.42 -16.87 6.28
C ASN A 123 -43.09 -17.49 6.67
N GLU A 124 -42.50 -18.27 5.77
CA GLU A 124 -41.17 -18.85 5.94
C GLU A 124 -40.26 -18.47 4.78
N ILE A 125 -39.04 -18.05 5.10
CA ILE A 125 -37.93 -17.94 4.16
C ILE A 125 -36.89 -19.02 4.47
N VAL A 126 -36.42 -19.69 3.43
CA VAL A 126 -35.34 -20.68 3.49
C VAL A 126 -34.25 -20.26 2.51
N LEU A 127 -32.99 -20.25 2.95
CA LEU A 127 -31.83 -20.02 2.11
C LEU A 127 -30.94 -21.25 2.11
N ARG A 128 -30.41 -21.59 0.94
CA ARG A 128 -29.28 -22.50 0.77
C ARG A 128 -28.05 -21.67 0.46
N VAL A 129 -27.22 -21.43 1.45
CA VAL A 129 -25.97 -20.67 1.34
C VAL A 129 -24.87 -21.62 0.88
N THR A 130 -24.12 -21.22 -0.16
CA THR A 130 -22.99 -22.01 -0.67
C THR A 130 -21.83 -21.96 0.33
N GLY A 131 -21.29 -23.12 0.71
CA GLY A 131 -20.07 -23.22 1.49
C GLY A 131 -18.84 -23.34 0.60
N TRP A 132 -17.64 -23.24 1.18
CA TRP A 132 -16.38 -23.20 0.44
C TRP A 132 -16.11 -24.43 -0.43
N ALA A 133 -16.51 -25.63 0.00
CA ALA A 133 -16.40 -26.85 -0.80
C ALA A 133 -17.43 -26.90 -1.94
N GLY A 134 -18.52 -26.13 -1.84
CA GLY A 134 -19.57 -26.04 -2.86
C GLY A 134 -19.36 -24.93 -3.88
N VAL A 135 -18.33 -24.09 -3.68
CA VAL A 135 -17.92 -23.08 -4.66
C VAL A 135 -17.51 -23.76 -5.96
N PRO A 136 -18.08 -23.36 -7.12
CA PRO A 136 -17.62 -23.84 -8.43
C PRO A 136 -16.14 -23.53 -8.64
N ARG A 137 -15.36 -24.50 -9.11
CA ARG A 137 -13.92 -24.39 -9.33
C ARG A 137 -13.52 -24.83 -10.73
N SER A 138 -12.42 -24.28 -11.21
CA SER A 138 -11.72 -24.75 -12.41
C SER A 138 -11.05 -26.10 -12.20
N ALA A 139 -10.55 -26.68 -13.29
CA ALA A 139 -9.69 -27.86 -13.25
C ALA A 139 -8.42 -27.65 -12.39
N SER A 140 -7.90 -26.42 -12.34
CA SER A 140 -6.76 -26.00 -11.50
C SER A 140 -7.13 -25.75 -10.03
N GLY A 141 -8.41 -25.87 -9.65
CA GLY A 141 -8.88 -25.75 -8.27
C GLY A 141 -9.19 -24.33 -7.81
N TYR A 142 -9.15 -23.33 -8.69
CA TYR A 142 -9.48 -21.94 -8.34
C TYR A 142 -10.98 -21.65 -8.50
N PRO A 143 -11.59 -20.80 -7.64
CA PRO A 143 -13.01 -20.41 -7.74
C PRO A 143 -13.37 -19.79 -9.09
N LEU A 144 -14.56 -20.08 -9.62
CA LEU A 144 -15.09 -19.47 -10.87
C LEU A 144 -16.02 -18.29 -10.58
N LEU A 145 -15.81 -17.59 -9.47
CA LEU A 145 -16.54 -16.40 -9.06
C LEU A 145 -15.62 -15.51 -8.20
N PRO A 146 -15.91 -14.20 -8.06
CA PRO A 146 -15.24 -13.35 -7.10
C PRO A 146 -15.41 -13.87 -5.68
N VAL A 147 -14.33 -13.95 -4.92
CA VAL A 147 -14.33 -14.39 -3.51
C VAL A 147 -13.43 -13.53 -2.61
N GLY A 148 -12.90 -12.41 -3.13
CA GLY A 148 -11.95 -11.55 -2.44
C GLY A 148 -10.79 -12.34 -1.84
N GLY A 149 -10.51 -12.09 -0.57
CA GLY A 149 -9.47 -12.74 0.19
C GLY A 149 -9.58 -14.25 0.38
N SER A 150 -10.74 -14.89 0.15
CA SER A 150 -10.94 -16.31 0.50
C SER A 150 -10.05 -17.30 -0.29
N THR A 151 -9.42 -16.88 -1.39
CA THR A 151 -8.39 -17.67 -2.09
C THR A 151 -7.09 -17.77 -1.30
N GLN A 152 -6.88 -16.89 -0.32
CA GLN A 152 -5.65 -16.78 0.46
C GLN A 152 -5.78 -17.49 1.80
N SER A 153 -4.64 -17.85 2.40
CA SER A 153 -4.61 -18.53 3.70
C SER A 153 -5.19 -17.70 4.85
N TRP A 154 -5.14 -16.38 4.72
CA TRP A 154 -5.66 -15.42 5.69
C TRP A 154 -7.14 -15.06 5.48
N GLY A 155 -7.74 -15.44 4.34
CA GLY A 155 -9.12 -15.09 4.03
C GLY A 155 -10.13 -16.00 4.68
N GLY A 156 -11.25 -15.44 5.15
CA GLY A 156 -12.35 -16.21 5.72
C GLY A 156 -13.00 -17.13 4.69
N LYS A 157 -13.12 -18.43 5.00
CA LYS A 157 -13.76 -19.46 4.16
C LYS A 157 -15.12 -19.93 4.68
N GLY A 158 -15.55 -19.40 5.83
CA GLY A 158 -16.87 -19.72 6.38
C GLY A 158 -17.99 -19.08 5.55
N PRO A 159 -19.07 -19.83 5.24
CA PRO A 159 -20.26 -19.23 4.64
C PRO A 159 -20.93 -18.28 5.64
N GLY A 160 -21.44 -17.14 5.17
CA GLY A 160 -21.91 -16.05 6.04
C GLY A 160 -22.96 -15.17 5.37
N ILE A 161 -23.91 -14.65 6.14
CA ILE A 161 -24.83 -13.57 5.74
C ILE A 161 -24.33 -12.32 6.44
N TYR A 162 -23.33 -11.67 5.87
CA TYR A 162 -22.52 -10.64 6.55
C TYR A 162 -23.10 -9.23 6.43
N ALA A 163 -24.25 -9.08 5.76
CA ALA A 163 -24.99 -7.83 5.65
C ALA A 163 -26.50 -8.10 5.77
N ASP A 164 -27.29 -7.03 5.88
CA ASP A 164 -28.74 -7.12 6.08
C ASP A 164 -29.48 -7.91 5.00
N LEU A 165 -30.57 -8.56 5.41
CA LEU A 165 -31.57 -9.19 4.56
C LEU A 165 -32.94 -8.57 4.89
N TRP A 166 -33.72 -8.15 3.89
CA TRP A 166 -35.01 -7.50 4.11
C TRP A 166 -35.97 -7.63 2.92
N LEU A 167 -37.23 -7.27 3.18
CA LEU A 167 -38.28 -7.12 2.16
C LEU A 167 -38.65 -5.64 2.02
N GLU A 168 -38.75 -5.15 0.80
CA GLU A 168 -39.32 -3.85 0.44
C GLU A 168 -40.67 -4.07 -0.25
N PHE A 169 -41.74 -3.46 0.25
CA PHE A 169 -43.08 -3.61 -0.33
C PHE A 169 -43.41 -2.41 -1.21
N TYR A 170 -44.00 -2.66 -2.37
CA TYR A 170 -44.40 -1.61 -3.32
C TYR A 170 -45.76 -1.95 -3.97
N ASP A 171 -46.38 -0.95 -4.57
CA ASP A 171 -47.64 -1.11 -5.31
C ASP A 171 -47.35 -0.96 -6.82
N ASP A 172 -47.65 -1.99 -7.63
CA ASP A 172 -47.50 -2.07 -9.10
C ASP A 172 -46.08 -1.88 -9.69
N VAL A 173 -45.42 -0.74 -9.45
CA VAL A 173 -44.12 -0.35 -9.99
C VAL A 173 -43.26 0.34 -8.93
N TYR A 174 -41.97 0.02 -8.88
CA TYR A 174 -41.03 0.62 -7.91
C TYR A 174 -39.79 1.19 -8.58
N ALA A 175 -39.11 2.11 -7.87
CA ALA A 175 -37.83 2.64 -8.31
C ALA A 175 -36.73 1.62 -7.96
N LYS A 176 -36.38 0.77 -8.92
CA LYS A 176 -35.36 -0.28 -8.77
C LYS A 176 -34.02 0.28 -8.36
N TRP A 177 -33.57 1.28 -9.10
CA TRP A 177 -32.29 1.95 -8.97
C TRP A 177 -32.47 3.44 -9.17
N VAL A 178 -31.78 4.23 -8.34
CA VAL A 178 -31.68 5.68 -8.52
C VAL A 178 -30.22 6.08 -8.33
N LEU A 179 -29.65 6.71 -9.36
CA LEU A 179 -28.31 7.30 -9.32
C LEU A 179 -28.43 8.83 -9.32
N ALA A 180 -27.82 9.49 -8.34
CA ALA A 180 -27.60 10.93 -8.36
C ALA A 180 -26.30 11.24 -9.10
N MET A 181 -26.39 12.12 -10.11
CA MET A 181 -25.25 12.62 -10.88
C MET A 181 -25.16 14.14 -10.69
N PRO A 182 -24.39 14.61 -9.70
CA PRO A 182 -24.13 16.03 -9.48
C PRO A 182 -23.37 16.67 -10.65
N ASP A 183 -23.77 17.89 -11.00
CA ASP A 183 -23.04 18.83 -11.85
C ASP A 183 -22.89 20.12 -11.03
N VAL A 184 -21.72 20.28 -10.41
CA VAL A 184 -21.48 21.36 -9.45
C VAL A 184 -21.40 22.69 -10.19
N ALA A 185 -20.80 22.71 -11.38
CA ALA A 185 -20.70 23.91 -12.20
C ALA A 185 -22.06 24.40 -12.71
N ALA A 186 -22.97 23.50 -13.09
CA ALA A 186 -24.31 23.86 -13.56
C ALA A 186 -25.32 24.10 -12.42
N GLY A 187 -24.93 23.87 -11.16
CA GLY A 187 -25.82 24.03 -10.02
C GLY A 187 -26.98 23.03 -10.02
N ALA A 188 -26.75 21.79 -10.50
CA ALA A 188 -27.83 20.83 -10.73
C ALA A 188 -27.43 19.40 -10.37
N VAL A 189 -28.43 18.57 -10.06
CA VAL A 189 -28.25 17.12 -9.95
C VAL A 189 -29.22 16.43 -10.91
N THR A 190 -28.70 15.50 -11.69
CA THR A 190 -29.53 14.60 -12.51
C THR A 190 -29.79 13.33 -11.72
N LEU A 191 -31.07 13.02 -11.47
CA LEU A 191 -31.49 11.77 -10.85
C LEU A 191 -31.90 10.81 -11.95
N ARG A 192 -31.10 9.77 -12.16
CA ARG A 192 -31.35 8.73 -13.15
C ARG A 192 -32.10 7.56 -12.50
N VAL A 193 -33.31 7.30 -12.95
CA VAL A 193 -34.24 6.35 -12.33
C VAL A 193 -34.48 5.16 -13.26
N TRP A 194 -34.27 3.94 -12.75
CA TRP A 194 -34.73 2.70 -13.39
C TRP A 194 -35.94 2.18 -12.64
N LEU A 195 -36.98 1.82 -13.39
CA LEU A 195 -38.21 1.25 -12.85
C LEU A 195 -38.22 -0.27 -13.03
N ASP A 196 -38.91 -0.98 -12.16
CA ASP A 196 -39.14 -2.42 -12.27
C ASP A 196 -40.45 -2.77 -11.54
N GLY A 197 -40.94 -4.00 -11.71
CA GLY A 197 -42.20 -4.45 -11.12
C GLY A 197 -42.48 -5.91 -11.45
N SER A 198 -43.49 -6.49 -10.79
CA SER A 198 -43.84 -7.91 -11.01
C SER A 198 -44.61 -8.10 -12.33
N ARG A 199 -45.25 -7.03 -12.83
CA ARG A 199 -46.16 -7.01 -13.98
C ARG A 199 -46.04 -5.71 -14.76
N PRO A 200 -46.28 -5.72 -16.08
CA PRO A 200 -46.28 -4.51 -16.88
C PRO A 200 -47.37 -3.55 -16.46
N VAL A 201 -47.06 -2.25 -16.38
CA VAL A 201 -48.07 -1.21 -16.17
C VAL A 201 -48.65 -0.76 -17.51
N ALA A 202 -49.95 -0.51 -17.56
CA ALA A 202 -50.66 -0.14 -18.80
C ALA A 202 -50.59 1.36 -19.13
N GLU A 203 -50.20 2.18 -18.16
CA GLU A 203 -50.16 3.63 -18.23
C GLU A 203 -48.72 4.13 -17.98
N ASP A 204 -48.46 5.36 -18.43
CA ASP A 204 -47.20 6.04 -18.14
C ASP A 204 -47.03 6.26 -16.63
N VAL A 205 -45.80 6.11 -16.15
CA VAL A 205 -45.45 6.30 -14.73
C VAL A 205 -44.97 7.73 -14.53
N ALA A 206 -45.67 8.50 -13.70
CA ALA A 206 -45.23 9.82 -13.30
C ALA A 206 -44.18 9.72 -12.19
N LEU A 207 -43.09 10.47 -12.34
CA LEU A 207 -41.98 10.55 -11.40
C LEU A 207 -41.90 11.97 -10.84
N GLU A 208 -41.83 12.08 -9.52
CA GLU A 208 -41.56 13.34 -8.82
C GLU A 208 -40.24 13.20 -8.05
N ALA A 209 -39.29 14.07 -8.34
CA ALA A 209 -38.04 14.21 -7.62
C ALA A 209 -38.11 15.41 -6.67
N ILE A 210 -37.68 15.21 -5.43
CA ILE A 210 -37.64 16.25 -4.40
C ILE A 210 -36.26 16.23 -3.73
N VAL A 211 -35.53 17.35 -3.78
CA VAL A 211 -34.23 17.50 -3.12
C VAL A 211 -34.38 18.39 -1.89
N ARG A 212 -33.78 17.99 -0.77
CA ARG A 212 -33.87 18.66 0.53
C ARG A 212 -32.50 18.86 1.19
N GLU A 213 -32.44 19.83 2.10
CA GLU A 213 -31.37 19.89 3.11
C GLU A 213 -31.39 18.62 3.98
N PRO A 214 -30.25 18.22 4.58
CA PRO A 214 -30.15 17.07 5.49
C PRO A 214 -31.22 17.11 6.58
N GLY A 215 -31.77 15.93 6.91
CA GLY A 215 -32.84 15.81 7.92
C GLY A 215 -34.22 16.27 7.44
N GLY A 216 -34.38 16.57 6.14
CA GLY A 216 -35.67 16.88 5.54
C GLY A 216 -36.21 18.28 5.84
N HIS A 217 -35.38 19.17 6.37
CA HIS A 217 -35.80 20.49 6.89
C HIS A 217 -36.42 21.40 5.82
N ALA A 218 -35.75 21.57 4.67
CA ALA A 218 -36.15 22.50 3.62
C ALA A 218 -36.10 21.83 2.25
N VAL A 219 -37.14 22.02 1.43
CA VAL A 219 -37.14 21.58 0.03
C VAL A 219 -36.41 22.62 -0.81
N LEU A 220 -35.35 22.18 -1.46
CA LEU A 220 -34.46 23.00 -2.28
C LEU A 220 -34.82 22.95 -3.76
N ALA A 221 -35.30 21.80 -4.24
CA ALA A 221 -35.73 21.62 -5.62
C ALA A 221 -36.85 20.60 -5.74
N ARG A 222 -37.67 20.79 -6.79
CA ARG A 222 -38.62 19.79 -7.28
C ARG A 222 -38.53 19.70 -8.79
N ALA A 223 -38.65 18.50 -9.32
CA ALA A 223 -38.74 18.25 -10.75
C ALA A 223 -39.62 17.03 -11.01
N THR A 224 -40.18 16.95 -12.20
CA THR A 224 -41.03 15.83 -12.61
C THR A 224 -40.59 15.28 -13.95
N ALA A 225 -40.79 13.99 -14.15
CA ALA A 225 -40.61 13.32 -15.43
C ALA A 225 -41.67 12.23 -15.61
N THR A 226 -41.72 11.65 -16.80
CA THR A 226 -42.64 10.56 -17.13
C THR A 226 -41.87 9.42 -17.76
N ALA A 227 -42.07 8.21 -17.26
CA ALA A 227 -41.61 6.98 -17.90
C ALA A 227 -42.75 6.38 -18.73
N PRO A 228 -42.46 5.87 -19.95
CA PRO A 228 -43.49 5.27 -20.80
C PRO A 228 -44.08 3.99 -20.17
N ALA A 229 -45.33 3.70 -20.52
CA ALA A 229 -46.02 2.47 -20.13
C ALA A 229 -45.24 1.17 -20.45
N GLY A 230 -45.49 0.11 -19.66
CA GLY A 230 -44.83 -1.19 -19.73
C GLY A 230 -44.12 -1.58 -18.43
N THR A 231 -43.62 -2.81 -18.32
CA THR A 231 -42.69 -3.16 -17.22
C THR A 231 -41.34 -2.56 -17.50
N GLY A 232 -40.74 -1.94 -16.48
CA GLY A 232 -39.29 -1.72 -16.39
C GLY A 232 -38.64 -1.35 -17.70
N SER A 233 -38.91 -0.12 -18.19
CA SER A 233 -38.18 0.46 -19.31
C SER A 233 -36.70 0.14 -19.13
N ALA A 234 -36.13 -0.66 -20.04
CA ALA A 234 -34.72 -1.01 -19.99
C ALA A 234 -33.84 0.25 -20.01
N ALA A 235 -34.37 1.32 -20.61
CA ALA A 235 -33.79 2.64 -20.55
C ALA A 235 -34.22 3.38 -19.28
N PRO A 236 -33.29 3.99 -18.53
CA PRO A 236 -33.62 4.84 -17.40
C PRO A 236 -34.29 6.15 -17.84
N VAL A 237 -34.91 6.83 -16.87
CA VAL A 237 -35.45 8.19 -17.02
C VAL A 237 -34.61 9.15 -16.18
N ASP A 238 -34.16 10.24 -16.80
CA ASP A 238 -33.39 11.30 -16.14
C ASP A 238 -34.31 12.44 -15.69
N ILE A 239 -34.15 12.86 -14.43
CA ILE A 239 -34.87 14.00 -13.84
C ILE A 239 -33.85 15.03 -13.35
N VAL A 240 -33.84 16.22 -13.94
CA VAL A 240 -32.88 17.28 -13.60
C VAL A 240 -33.46 18.20 -12.53
N CYS A 241 -32.85 18.20 -11.34
CA CYS A 241 -33.17 19.13 -10.26
C CYS A 241 -32.15 20.26 -10.23
N ARG A 242 -32.59 21.51 -10.39
CA ARG A 242 -31.73 22.70 -10.30
C ARG A 242 -31.77 23.29 -8.90
N LEU A 243 -30.60 23.60 -8.34
CA LEU A 243 -30.40 24.15 -7.02
C LEU A 243 -29.90 25.59 -7.14
N ALA A 244 -30.46 26.52 -6.37
CA ALA A 244 -30.09 27.93 -6.44
C ALA A 244 -28.75 28.23 -5.73
N ASP A 245 -28.45 27.51 -4.65
CA ASP A 245 -27.23 27.67 -3.85
C ASP A 245 -26.64 26.28 -3.55
N VAL A 246 -25.58 25.93 -4.29
CA VAL A 246 -24.93 24.61 -4.17
C VAL A 246 -23.79 24.68 -3.18
N LYS A 247 -23.90 23.85 -2.14
CA LYS A 247 -22.85 23.58 -1.17
C LYS A 247 -22.17 22.28 -1.55
N ALA A 248 -20.94 22.37 -2.02
CA ALA A 248 -20.19 21.21 -2.50
C ALA A 248 -19.76 20.30 -1.35
N TRP A 249 -19.77 18.99 -1.59
CA TRP A 249 -19.14 18.01 -0.71
C TRP A 249 -17.62 18.03 -0.96
N THR A 250 -16.84 18.17 0.11
CA THR A 250 -15.38 18.01 0.13
C THR A 250 -14.96 17.36 1.45
N PRO A 251 -13.73 16.84 1.58
CA PRO A 251 -13.21 16.36 2.85
C PRO A 251 -13.27 17.39 4.00
N ARG A 252 -13.17 18.69 3.67
CA ARG A 252 -13.23 19.79 4.65
C ARG A 252 -14.66 20.25 4.93
N THR A 253 -15.53 20.18 3.93
CA THR A 253 -16.94 20.61 3.98
C THR A 253 -17.84 19.49 3.44
N PRO A 254 -18.09 18.43 4.23
CA PRO A 254 -18.83 17.26 3.77
C PRO A 254 -20.35 17.52 3.74
N HIS A 255 -20.80 18.48 2.94
CA HIS A 255 -22.21 18.84 2.85
C HIS A 255 -22.99 17.76 2.08
N LEU A 256 -24.11 17.34 2.66
CA LEU A 256 -24.98 16.29 2.15
C LEU A 256 -26.35 16.86 1.78
N TYR A 257 -27.07 16.16 0.92
CA TYR A 257 -28.44 16.44 0.51
C TYR A 257 -29.27 15.17 0.59
N GLU A 258 -30.58 15.29 0.81
CA GLU A 258 -31.52 14.17 0.72
C GLU A 258 -32.33 14.28 -0.58
N ALA A 259 -32.36 13.21 -1.38
CA ALA A 259 -33.25 13.07 -2.53
C ALA A 259 -34.41 12.11 -2.19
N GLU A 260 -35.62 12.44 -2.64
CA GLU A 260 -36.79 11.57 -2.64
C GLU A 260 -37.32 11.43 -4.06
N ILE A 261 -37.52 10.18 -4.51
CA ILE A 261 -38.24 9.84 -5.74
C ILE A 261 -39.59 9.27 -5.35
N VAL A 262 -40.66 9.85 -5.89
CA VAL A 262 -42.03 9.34 -5.77
C VAL A 262 -42.48 8.83 -7.13
N THR A 263 -42.87 7.55 -7.22
CA THR A 263 -43.46 6.96 -8.43
C THR A 263 -44.99 6.95 -8.30
N ARG A 264 -45.69 7.26 -9.39
CA ARG A 264 -47.15 7.33 -9.41
C ARG A 264 -47.75 6.73 -10.68
N LEU A 265 -48.86 6.01 -10.51
CA LEU A 265 -49.77 5.63 -11.58
C LEU A 265 -51.07 6.41 -11.40
N GLY A 266 -51.33 7.34 -12.33
CA GLY A 266 -52.39 8.33 -12.18
C GLY A 266 -52.27 9.07 -10.83
N PRO A 267 -53.32 9.10 -9.98
CA PRO A 267 -53.25 9.76 -8.67
C PRO A 267 -52.58 8.91 -7.58
N ALA A 268 -52.40 7.60 -7.79
CA ALA A 268 -51.91 6.68 -6.76
C ALA A 268 -50.39 6.76 -6.60
N VAL A 269 -49.89 6.69 -5.37
CA VAL A 269 -48.46 6.54 -5.08
C VAL A 269 -48.13 5.05 -5.11
N CYS A 270 -47.14 4.68 -5.91
CA CYS A 270 -46.69 3.30 -6.08
C CYS A 270 -45.51 2.98 -5.16
N ASP A 271 -44.52 3.88 -5.13
CA ASP A 271 -43.29 3.73 -4.34
C ASP A 271 -42.70 5.09 -3.95
N ARG A 272 -41.88 5.09 -2.89
CA ARG A 272 -41.10 6.23 -2.41
C ARG A 272 -39.72 5.77 -1.98
N VAL A 273 -38.69 6.24 -2.67
CA VAL A 273 -37.29 5.98 -2.32
C VAL A 273 -36.63 7.26 -1.84
N ARG A 274 -35.94 7.19 -0.69
CA ARG A 274 -35.12 8.27 -0.16
C ARG A 274 -33.67 7.83 0.00
N PHE A 275 -32.75 8.72 -0.31
CA PHE A 275 -31.32 8.48 -0.13
C PHE A 275 -30.56 9.80 -0.01
N THR A 276 -29.37 9.71 0.57
CA THR A 276 -28.45 10.83 0.72
C THR A 276 -27.47 10.86 -0.45
N PHE A 277 -27.05 12.06 -0.87
CA PHE A 277 -25.98 12.27 -1.82
C PHE A 277 -25.19 13.55 -1.48
N GLY A 278 -24.05 13.77 -2.11
CA GLY A 278 -23.27 15.01 -1.99
C GLY A 278 -23.01 15.64 -3.35
N MET A 279 -22.99 16.97 -3.42
CA MET A 279 -22.69 17.69 -4.66
C MET A 279 -21.17 17.70 -4.88
N ARG A 280 -20.64 16.76 -5.67
CA ARG A 280 -19.21 16.71 -6.00
C ARG A 280 -18.92 16.06 -7.35
N GLU A 281 -17.83 16.49 -7.99
CA GLU A 281 -17.33 15.95 -9.25
C GLU A 281 -15.89 15.46 -9.09
N VAL A 282 -15.61 14.23 -9.50
CA VAL A 282 -14.25 13.66 -9.52
C VAL A 282 -13.87 13.42 -10.97
N THR A 283 -12.76 14.04 -11.40
CA THR A 283 -12.30 14.00 -12.79
C THR A 283 -10.79 13.85 -12.88
N VAL A 284 -10.29 13.60 -14.10
CA VAL A 284 -8.87 13.74 -14.43
C VAL A 284 -8.69 15.01 -15.25
N LYS A 285 -7.81 15.90 -14.81
CA LYS A 285 -7.43 17.12 -15.52
C LYS A 285 -5.91 17.23 -15.54
N ASP A 286 -5.34 17.47 -16.72
CA ASP A 286 -3.88 17.62 -16.92
C ASP A 286 -3.08 16.45 -16.31
N GLY A 287 -3.60 15.23 -16.44
CA GLY A 287 -3.00 14.01 -15.92
C GLY A 287 -3.05 13.84 -14.40
N ARG A 288 -3.94 14.57 -13.71
CA ARG A 288 -4.08 14.53 -12.24
C ARG A 288 -5.52 14.39 -11.81
N PHE A 289 -5.73 13.86 -10.61
CA PHE A 289 -7.06 13.85 -10.01
C PHE A 289 -7.52 15.28 -9.71
N SER A 290 -8.82 15.50 -9.85
CA SER A 290 -9.47 16.77 -9.54
C SER A 290 -10.77 16.51 -8.80
N LEU A 291 -11.02 17.27 -7.74
CA LEU A 291 -12.29 17.32 -7.00
C LEU A 291 -12.89 18.71 -7.18
N ASN A 292 -14.08 18.78 -7.77
CA ASN A 292 -14.80 20.03 -8.05
C ASN A 292 -13.95 21.03 -8.85
N GLY A 293 -13.12 20.54 -9.77
CA GLY A 293 -12.25 21.35 -10.64
C GLY A 293 -10.89 21.74 -10.02
N LEU A 294 -10.64 21.40 -8.75
CA LEU A 294 -9.39 21.68 -8.04
C LEU A 294 -8.50 20.43 -7.93
N PRO A 295 -7.17 20.55 -8.01
CA PRO A 295 -6.25 19.42 -7.87
C PRO A 295 -6.48 18.61 -6.60
N LEU A 296 -6.46 17.29 -6.72
CA LEU A 296 -6.69 16.36 -5.62
C LEU A 296 -5.48 15.44 -5.43
N TRP A 297 -4.91 15.46 -4.22
CA TRP A 297 -3.87 14.52 -3.78
C TRP A 297 -4.48 13.49 -2.85
N LEU A 298 -4.30 12.20 -3.15
CA LEU A 298 -4.82 11.11 -2.34
C LEU A 298 -3.72 10.59 -1.42
N ARG A 299 -3.90 10.81 -0.11
CA ARG A 299 -2.93 10.43 0.93
C ARG A 299 -3.69 9.56 1.91
N GLY A 300 -3.40 8.27 1.92
CA GLY A 300 -4.29 7.33 2.58
C GLY A 300 -3.62 6.08 3.11
N SER A 301 -4.40 5.04 3.35
CA SER A 301 -3.89 3.70 3.61
C SER A 301 -4.88 2.64 3.11
N ASN A 302 -4.52 1.37 3.26
CA ASN A 302 -5.38 0.24 2.93
C ASN A 302 -6.11 -0.25 4.21
N LEU A 303 -7.39 -0.53 4.07
CA LEU A 303 -8.26 -1.11 5.09
C LEU A 303 -8.64 -2.51 4.69
N VAL A 304 -8.67 -3.44 5.65
CA VAL A 304 -9.04 -4.82 5.37
C VAL A 304 -9.94 -5.38 6.43
N ASN A 305 -11.20 -5.54 6.05
CA ASN A 305 -12.28 -5.92 6.93
C ASN A 305 -12.37 -7.43 7.15
N GLU A 306 -11.87 -8.29 6.25
CA GLU A 306 -12.00 -9.75 6.41
C GLU A 306 -11.04 -10.34 7.45
N TRP A 307 -10.03 -9.59 7.91
CA TRP A 307 -8.88 -10.12 8.65
C TRP A 307 -9.00 -9.88 10.16
N LEU A 308 -10.07 -10.39 10.78
CA LEU A 308 -10.23 -10.55 12.25
C LEU A 308 -10.89 -9.39 13.02
N TRP A 309 -11.75 -8.58 12.40
CA TRP A 309 -12.21 -7.35 13.06
C TRP A 309 -13.45 -7.54 13.95
N GLY A 310 -14.07 -8.72 13.95
CA GLY A 310 -15.28 -9.02 14.73
C GLY A 310 -16.37 -7.96 14.54
N ASP A 311 -17.28 -7.86 15.52
CA ASP A 311 -18.26 -6.75 15.60
C ASP A 311 -17.65 -5.46 16.18
N ARG A 312 -16.37 -5.49 16.57
CA ARG A 312 -15.70 -4.48 17.42
C ARG A 312 -15.58 -3.08 16.80
N TYR A 313 -15.76 -2.94 15.49
CA TYR A 313 -15.63 -1.62 14.85
C TYR A 313 -16.94 -0.86 14.70
N ASN A 314 -18.12 -1.49 14.75
CA ASN A 314 -19.37 -0.73 14.69
C ASN A 314 -19.45 0.30 15.83
N ASP A 315 -18.81 0.01 16.96
CA ASP A 315 -18.81 0.89 18.13
C ASP A 315 -17.79 2.04 18.04
N ASN A 316 -16.78 1.97 17.15
CA ASN A 316 -15.74 3.01 17.07
C ASN A 316 -15.18 3.31 15.65
N VAL A 317 -16.05 3.27 14.64
CA VAL A 317 -15.69 3.59 13.23
C VAL A 317 -15.10 4.99 13.11
N VAL A 318 -15.63 5.97 13.86
CA VAL A 318 -15.22 7.37 13.76
C VAL A 318 -13.78 7.58 14.23
N ASP A 319 -13.36 7.00 15.37
CA ASP A 319 -11.99 7.20 15.84
C ASP A 319 -10.98 6.65 14.83
N TYR A 320 -11.27 5.50 14.24
CA TYR A 320 -10.35 4.87 13.31
C TYR A 320 -10.35 5.52 11.92
N LEU A 321 -11.52 5.64 11.29
CA LEU A 321 -11.61 6.19 9.93
C LEU A 321 -11.37 7.70 9.89
N ILE A 322 -11.61 8.41 10.99
CA ILE A 322 -11.55 9.88 11.00
C ILE A 322 -10.45 10.39 11.91
N ALA A 323 -10.44 10.05 13.20
CA ALA A 323 -9.52 10.66 14.16
C ALA A 323 -8.06 10.23 13.93
N GLU A 324 -7.77 8.92 13.88
CA GLU A 324 -6.42 8.41 13.60
C GLU A 324 -5.93 8.82 12.22
N ALA A 325 -6.81 8.76 11.21
CA ALA A 325 -6.49 9.18 9.85
C ALA A 325 -6.05 10.64 9.78
N ARG A 326 -6.80 11.55 10.40
CA ARG A 326 -6.47 12.98 10.45
C ARG A 326 -5.21 13.27 11.25
N ALA A 327 -4.97 12.54 12.34
CA ALA A 327 -3.72 12.66 13.10
C ALA A 327 -2.49 12.37 12.24
N MET A 328 -2.62 11.58 11.18
CA MET A 328 -1.55 11.29 10.22
C MET A 328 -1.67 12.06 8.89
N ASN A 329 -2.54 13.08 8.81
CA ASN A 329 -2.82 13.85 7.59
C ASN A 329 -3.36 13.00 6.40
N LEU A 330 -4.00 11.87 6.68
CA LEU A 330 -4.67 11.05 5.67
C LEU A 330 -6.04 11.62 5.32
N ASN A 331 -6.41 11.52 4.05
CA ASN A 331 -7.69 11.96 3.50
C ASN A 331 -8.45 10.87 2.71
N CYS A 332 -7.87 9.68 2.54
CA CYS A 332 -8.56 8.56 1.90
C CYS A 332 -8.18 7.19 2.45
N PHE A 333 -9.01 6.20 2.13
CA PHE A 333 -8.74 4.79 2.36
C PHE A 333 -9.12 3.93 1.15
N ARG A 334 -8.37 2.85 0.92
CA ARG A 334 -8.72 1.77 -0.01
C ARG A 334 -9.21 0.54 0.75
N THR A 335 -10.33 -0.05 0.33
CA THR A 335 -10.96 -1.18 1.05
C THR A 335 -10.52 -2.53 0.49
N HIS A 336 -9.28 -2.91 0.72
CA HIS A 336 -8.73 -4.19 0.28
C HIS A 336 -9.36 -5.34 1.13
N THR A 337 -9.88 -6.45 0.63
CA THR A 337 -10.08 -6.87 -0.75
C THR A 337 -11.56 -6.89 -1.16
N GLN A 338 -12.43 -6.20 -0.42
CA GLN A 338 -13.87 -6.19 -0.69
C GLN A 338 -14.49 -4.84 -0.33
N PRO A 339 -15.70 -4.53 -0.85
CA PRO A 339 -16.31 -3.24 -0.61
C PRO A 339 -16.52 -2.91 0.88
N PRO A 340 -16.55 -1.62 1.25
CA PRO A 340 -16.72 -1.20 2.63
C PRO A 340 -18.11 -1.59 3.16
N PRO A 341 -18.24 -1.86 4.47
CA PRO A 341 -19.53 -1.90 5.13
C PRO A 341 -20.31 -0.58 4.96
N ALA A 342 -21.64 -0.65 4.88
CA ALA A 342 -22.49 0.55 4.73
C ALA A 342 -22.25 1.59 5.85
N ALA A 343 -22.10 1.14 7.11
CA ALA A 343 -21.82 2.02 8.24
C ALA A 343 -20.53 2.85 8.09
N TRP A 344 -19.52 2.30 7.38
CA TRP A 344 -18.28 3.04 7.11
C TRP A 344 -18.50 4.14 6.09
N LEU A 345 -19.34 3.89 5.08
CA LEU A 345 -19.69 4.89 4.07
C LEU A 345 -20.52 6.03 4.67
N ASP A 346 -21.46 5.72 5.56
CA ASP A 346 -22.24 6.75 6.26
C ASP A 346 -21.33 7.68 7.09
N VAL A 347 -20.36 7.10 7.82
CA VAL A 347 -19.35 7.87 8.56
C VAL A 347 -18.44 8.66 7.61
N ALA A 348 -17.96 8.04 6.54
CA ALA A 348 -17.07 8.70 5.59
C ALA A 348 -17.76 9.88 4.87
N ASP A 349 -19.02 9.72 4.49
CA ASP A 349 -19.85 10.77 3.90
C ASP A 349 -20.04 11.95 4.85
N ALA A 350 -20.40 11.69 6.11
CA ALA A 350 -20.70 12.71 7.10
C ALA A 350 -19.46 13.45 7.61
N HIS A 351 -18.31 12.79 7.64
CA HIS A 351 -17.07 13.35 8.21
C HIS A 351 -16.01 13.73 7.16
N GLY A 352 -16.29 13.53 5.86
CA GLY A 352 -15.39 13.96 4.79
C GLY A 352 -14.15 13.08 4.65
N MET A 353 -14.32 11.76 4.70
CA MET A 353 -13.27 10.79 4.38
C MET A 353 -13.52 10.22 2.98
N MET A 354 -12.50 10.11 2.14
CA MET A 354 -12.65 9.56 0.79
C MET A 354 -12.36 8.06 0.77
N ILE A 355 -13.07 7.32 -0.09
CA ILE A 355 -12.96 5.87 -0.20
C ILE A 355 -12.68 5.46 -1.64
N LEU A 356 -11.69 4.57 -1.79
CA LEU A 356 -11.40 3.76 -2.97
C LEU A 356 -12.02 2.39 -2.71
N ALA A 357 -13.22 2.17 -3.26
CA ALA A 357 -14.00 0.97 -2.98
C ALA A 357 -13.58 -0.18 -3.90
N GLU A 358 -13.02 -1.25 -3.32
CA GLU A 358 -12.48 -2.38 -4.06
C GLU A 358 -13.44 -3.55 -4.21
N MET A 359 -13.59 -4.01 -5.45
CA MET A 359 -14.39 -5.17 -5.80
C MET A 359 -13.65 -6.46 -5.42
N PRO A 360 -14.37 -7.55 -5.09
CA PRO A 360 -13.79 -8.77 -4.54
C PRO A 360 -13.10 -9.68 -5.58
N LEU A 361 -12.36 -9.08 -6.52
CA LEU A 361 -11.62 -9.75 -7.58
C LEU A 361 -10.10 -9.66 -7.33
N LEU A 362 -9.60 -10.60 -6.53
CA LEU A 362 -8.19 -10.72 -6.13
C LEU A 362 -7.51 -11.90 -6.83
N TYR A 363 -6.43 -11.62 -7.57
CA TYR A 363 -5.59 -12.65 -8.19
C TYR A 363 -4.33 -12.97 -7.38
N ASN A 364 -3.78 -12.00 -6.63
CA ASN A 364 -2.52 -12.12 -5.88
C ASN A 364 -1.36 -12.68 -6.72
N HIS A 365 -1.22 -12.18 -7.96
CA HIS A 365 -0.21 -12.58 -8.94
C HIS A 365 -0.22 -14.06 -9.37
N ALA A 366 -1.22 -14.83 -8.97
CA ALA A 366 -1.34 -16.22 -9.36
C ALA A 366 -1.77 -16.36 -10.83
N ASP A 367 -1.19 -17.35 -11.50
CA ASP A 367 -1.77 -17.88 -12.74
C ASP A 367 -2.79 -18.94 -12.37
N PHE A 368 -4.07 -18.62 -12.60
CA PHE A 368 -5.17 -19.54 -12.33
C PHE A 368 -5.31 -20.62 -13.42
N GLY A 369 -4.65 -20.49 -14.57
CA GLY A 369 -4.68 -21.49 -15.64
C GLY A 369 -6.08 -21.75 -16.20
N TYR A 370 -6.98 -20.76 -16.17
CA TYR A 370 -8.35 -20.92 -16.65
C TYR A 370 -8.40 -21.14 -18.17
N THR A 371 -9.30 -22.02 -18.62
CA THR A 371 -9.70 -22.07 -20.02
C THR A 371 -10.55 -20.85 -20.39
N PRO A 372 -10.74 -20.55 -21.69
CA PRO A 372 -11.65 -19.49 -22.12
C PRO A 372 -13.07 -19.64 -21.56
N GLU A 373 -13.59 -20.85 -21.47
CA GLU A 373 -14.93 -21.13 -20.93
C GLU A 373 -15.00 -20.90 -19.41
N GLU A 374 -13.91 -21.20 -18.69
CA GLU A 374 -13.80 -20.92 -17.26
C GLU A 374 -13.71 -19.41 -17.00
N TYR A 375 -12.97 -18.66 -17.83
CA TYR A 375 -12.98 -17.21 -17.82
C TYR A 375 -14.38 -16.65 -18.07
N ASP A 376 -15.13 -17.16 -19.05
CA ASP A 376 -16.51 -16.70 -19.32
C ASP A 376 -17.43 -16.85 -18.11
N VAL A 377 -17.27 -17.92 -17.32
CA VAL A 377 -18.03 -18.14 -16.07
C VAL A 377 -17.61 -17.12 -15.01
N LEU A 378 -16.31 -16.95 -14.78
CA LEU A 378 -15.77 -15.96 -13.83
C LEU A 378 -16.25 -14.55 -14.19
N HIS A 379 -16.08 -14.14 -15.44
CA HIS A 379 -16.41 -12.82 -15.97
C HIS A 379 -17.89 -12.50 -15.79
N ARG A 380 -18.77 -13.46 -16.07
CA ARG A 380 -20.22 -13.29 -15.85
C ARG A 380 -20.53 -13.06 -14.37
N ASN A 381 -19.94 -13.86 -13.48
CA ASN A 381 -20.15 -13.73 -12.05
C ASN A 381 -19.58 -12.40 -11.52
N ALA A 382 -18.41 -11.97 -12.02
CA ALA A 382 -17.79 -10.71 -11.67
C ALA A 382 -18.61 -9.48 -12.11
N MET A 383 -19.23 -9.52 -13.28
CA MET A 383 -20.12 -8.45 -13.76
C MET A 383 -21.41 -8.34 -12.93
N LEU A 384 -21.98 -9.49 -12.54
CA LEU A 384 -23.14 -9.52 -11.64
C LEU A 384 -22.79 -8.94 -10.27
N ASP A 385 -21.65 -9.31 -9.73
CA ASP A 385 -21.16 -8.81 -8.44
C ASP A 385 -20.90 -7.30 -8.49
N LEU A 386 -20.19 -6.84 -9.53
CA LEU A 386 -19.93 -5.41 -9.79
C LEU A 386 -21.23 -4.61 -9.85
N THR A 387 -22.25 -5.13 -10.54
CA THR A 387 -23.56 -4.48 -10.64
C THR A 387 -24.22 -4.36 -9.27
N GLY A 388 -24.23 -5.43 -8.47
CA GLY A 388 -24.78 -5.42 -7.12
C GLY A 388 -24.07 -4.40 -6.23
N TRP A 389 -22.74 -4.39 -6.23
CA TRP A 389 -21.93 -3.49 -5.41
C TRP A 389 -22.07 -2.02 -5.81
N ILE A 390 -21.89 -1.68 -7.08
CA ILE A 390 -21.99 -0.28 -7.54
C ILE A 390 -23.39 0.27 -7.29
N THR A 391 -24.44 -0.45 -7.69
CA THR A 391 -25.83 0.04 -7.55
C THR A 391 -26.26 0.20 -6.09
N ARG A 392 -25.61 -0.51 -5.16
CA ARG A 392 -25.84 -0.36 -3.72
C ARG A 392 -25.18 0.90 -3.15
N MET A 393 -24.04 1.32 -3.69
CA MET A 393 -23.15 2.30 -3.04
C MET A 393 -22.94 3.62 -3.81
N TRP A 394 -23.35 3.71 -5.08
CA TRP A 394 -23.01 4.82 -5.98
C TRP A 394 -23.48 6.23 -5.56
N ASN A 395 -24.33 6.34 -4.53
CA ASN A 395 -24.83 7.64 -4.05
C ASN A 395 -24.02 8.17 -2.86
N HIS A 396 -23.08 7.37 -2.31
CA HIS A 396 -22.16 7.83 -1.28
C HIS A 396 -21.11 8.78 -1.88
N PRO A 397 -21.13 10.09 -1.58
CA PRO A 397 -20.15 11.04 -2.13
C PRO A 397 -18.71 10.74 -1.73
N SER A 398 -18.49 10.08 -0.57
CA SER A 398 -17.17 9.64 -0.09
C SER A 398 -16.46 8.70 -1.04
N ILE A 399 -17.18 7.85 -1.77
CA ILE A 399 -16.55 6.99 -2.78
C ILE A 399 -16.09 7.88 -3.93
N ILE A 400 -14.79 7.96 -4.16
CA ILE A 400 -14.21 8.75 -5.25
C ILE A 400 -13.75 7.88 -6.42
N LEU A 401 -13.51 6.59 -6.16
CA LEU A 401 -12.88 5.65 -7.08
C LEU A 401 -13.42 4.23 -6.90
N TRP A 402 -13.60 3.51 -8.01
CA TRP A 402 -13.86 2.07 -8.04
C TRP A 402 -12.57 1.31 -8.32
N VAL A 403 -12.11 0.47 -7.38
CA VAL A 403 -10.99 -0.46 -7.62
C VAL A 403 -11.60 -1.77 -8.16
N LEU A 404 -11.36 -2.04 -9.44
CA LEU A 404 -12.00 -3.15 -10.14
C LEU A 404 -11.36 -4.49 -9.75
N SER A 405 -10.05 -4.53 -9.57
CA SER A 405 -9.33 -5.77 -9.30
C SER A 405 -7.93 -5.51 -8.77
N ASN A 406 -7.34 -6.55 -8.16
CA ASN A 406 -6.02 -6.51 -7.57
C ASN A 406 -5.10 -7.63 -8.08
N GLU A 407 -3.90 -7.24 -8.51
CA GLU A 407 -2.73 -8.09 -8.80
C GLU A 407 -2.93 -9.14 -9.90
N SER A 408 -3.79 -8.84 -10.89
CA SER A 408 -3.95 -9.65 -12.10
C SER A 408 -2.75 -9.50 -13.05
N ARG A 409 -2.30 -10.62 -13.63
CA ARG A 409 -1.29 -10.64 -14.71
C ARG A 409 -1.85 -11.16 -16.04
N HIS A 410 -2.89 -11.99 -15.99
CA HIS A 410 -3.33 -12.82 -17.11
C HIS A 410 -4.69 -12.41 -17.72
N ASP A 411 -5.46 -11.53 -17.06
CA ASP A 411 -6.81 -11.15 -17.49
C ASP A 411 -6.92 -9.66 -17.89
N ASN A 412 -5.76 -9.04 -18.16
CA ASN A 412 -5.63 -7.59 -18.22
C ASN A 412 -6.56 -6.92 -19.24
N ALA A 413 -6.75 -7.53 -20.41
CA ALA A 413 -7.54 -6.98 -21.50
C ALA A 413 -9.05 -6.99 -21.20
N TRP A 414 -9.53 -7.98 -20.44
CA TRP A 414 -10.91 -8.05 -20.01
C TRP A 414 -11.20 -7.00 -18.94
N GLU A 415 -10.33 -6.92 -17.94
CA GLU A 415 -10.44 -5.98 -16.80
C GLU A 415 -10.43 -4.52 -17.27
N SER A 416 -9.47 -4.12 -18.11
CA SER A 416 -9.38 -2.74 -18.63
C SER A 416 -10.31 -2.47 -19.82
N GLY A 417 -11.05 -3.48 -20.27
CA GLY A 417 -11.95 -3.41 -21.42
C GLY A 417 -13.41 -3.62 -21.00
N PRO A 418 -14.00 -4.81 -21.24
CA PRO A 418 -15.35 -5.16 -20.81
C PRO A 418 -15.70 -4.76 -19.38
N TYR A 419 -14.88 -5.14 -18.38
CA TYR A 419 -15.21 -4.93 -16.97
C TYR A 419 -15.23 -3.44 -16.61
N TYR A 420 -14.19 -2.70 -17.03
CA TYR A 420 -14.14 -1.24 -16.98
C TYR A 420 -15.37 -0.58 -17.62
N ARG A 421 -15.75 -0.98 -18.85
CA ARG A 421 -16.91 -0.40 -19.54
C ARG A 421 -18.22 -0.67 -18.82
N CYS A 422 -18.37 -1.84 -18.18
CA CYS A 422 -19.53 -2.14 -17.35
C CYS A 422 -19.61 -1.19 -16.15
N ALA A 423 -18.49 -0.99 -15.43
CA ALA A 423 -18.43 -0.04 -14.32
C ALA A 423 -18.80 1.38 -14.76
N LYS A 424 -18.22 1.87 -15.87
CA LYS A 424 -18.52 3.20 -16.42
C LYS A 424 -19.96 3.35 -16.92
N ALA A 425 -20.58 2.27 -17.41
CA ALA A 425 -21.98 2.29 -17.83
C ALA A 425 -22.95 2.36 -16.64
N LEU A 426 -22.61 1.70 -15.52
CA LEU A 426 -23.36 1.77 -14.27
C LEU A 426 -23.18 3.12 -13.58
N ASP A 427 -21.93 3.59 -13.48
CA ASP A 427 -21.57 4.84 -12.82
C ASP A 427 -20.55 5.64 -13.64
N PRO A 428 -21.02 6.64 -14.42
CA PRO A 428 -20.13 7.52 -15.16
C PRO A 428 -19.43 8.57 -14.28
N THR A 429 -19.85 8.76 -13.02
CA THR A 429 -19.46 9.88 -12.15
C THR A 429 -18.18 9.64 -11.33
N ARG A 430 -17.58 8.46 -11.48
CA ARG A 430 -16.36 8.04 -10.79
C ARG A 430 -15.35 7.45 -11.76
N LEU A 431 -14.08 7.58 -11.40
CA LEU A 431 -12.99 6.93 -12.13
C LEU A 431 -12.85 5.48 -11.65
N CYS A 432 -12.33 4.62 -12.52
CA CYS A 432 -12.07 3.23 -12.21
C CYS A 432 -10.57 2.95 -12.22
N MET A 433 -10.11 2.04 -11.37
CA MET A 433 -8.70 1.67 -11.29
C MET A 433 -8.52 0.15 -11.21
N ARG A 434 -7.33 -0.30 -11.57
CA ARG A 434 -6.83 -1.66 -11.30
C ARG A 434 -5.49 -1.51 -10.60
N THR A 435 -5.23 -2.35 -9.60
CA THR A 435 -4.00 -2.34 -8.82
C THR A 435 -3.10 -3.53 -9.18
N GLY A 436 -1.78 -3.34 -9.12
CA GLY A 436 -0.80 -4.43 -9.37
C GLY A 436 0.58 -3.98 -9.83
N GLU A 437 1.56 -4.89 -9.74
CA GLU A 437 2.96 -4.65 -10.12
C GLU A 437 3.12 -4.38 -11.64
N HIS A 438 4.08 -3.53 -12.03
CA HIS A 438 4.48 -3.23 -13.42
C HIS A 438 3.59 -2.26 -14.24
N VAL A 439 3.24 -1.09 -13.68
CA VAL A 439 2.43 -0.05 -14.37
C VAL A 439 1.18 -0.67 -15.00
N VAL A 440 0.26 -1.11 -14.17
CA VAL A 440 -1.07 -1.54 -14.62
C VAL A 440 -2.04 -0.37 -14.53
N GLY A 441 -3.24 -0.51 -15.10
CA GLY A 441 -4.27 0.49 -14.87
C GLY A 441 -5.43 0.37 -15.84
N THR A 442 -6.23 1.42 -15.84
CA THR A 442 -7.40 1.63 -16.69
C THR A 442 -7.14 2.84 -17.60
N PRO A 443 -8.04 3.15 -18.55
CA PRO A 443 -7.99 4.42 -19.26
C PRO A 443 -7.97 5.66 -18.34
N ASP A 444 -8.45 5.56 -17.09
CA ASP A 444 -8.51 6.69 -16.17
C ASP A 444 -7.17 6.95 -15.43
N MET A 445 -6.37 5.93 -15.10
CA MET A 445 -5.13 6.09 -14.30
C MET A 445 -4.20 4.88 -14.35
N ALA A 446 -2.94 5.06 -13.93
CA ALA A 446 -1.92 4.01 -13.79
C ALA A 446 -1.54 3.76 -12.32
N ASP A 447 -1.15 2.54 -11.99
CA ASP A 447 -0.73 2.09 -10.66
C ASP A 447 0.57 1.25 -10.74
N ILE A 448 1.45 1.41 -9.74
CA ILE A 448 2.79 0.78 -9.72
C ILE A 448 3.05 -0.15 -8.54
N HIS A 449 2.11 -0.26 -7.60
CA HIS A 449 2.03 -1.25 -6.52
C HIS A 449 3.38 -1.85 -6.05
N THR A 450 4.01 -1.23 -5.05
CA THR A 450 5.35 -1.60 -4.56
C THR A 450 5.35 -2.14 -3.13
N CYS A 451 4.42 -3.05 -2.83
CA CYS A 451 4.19 -3.53 -1.47
C CYS A 451 5.45 -4.15 -0.83
N PHE A 452 6.33 -4.79 -1.61
CA PHE A 452 7.56 -5.44 -1.14
C PHE A 452 8.82 -4.55 -1.03
N ASN A 453 8.68 -3.23 -1.18
CA ASN A 453 9.79 -2.26 -1.24
C ASN A 453 10.78 -2.31 -0.07
N VAL A 454 10.37 -2.80 1.09
CA VAL A 454 11.19 -2.84 2.32
C VAL A 454 11.68 -4.25 2.69
N VAL A 455 11.06 -5.32 2.20
CA VAL A 455 11.39 -6.69 2.65
C VAL A 455 12.55 -7.36 1.91
N ARG A 456 13.09 -6.70 0.87
CA ARG A 456 14.14 -7.20 -0.02
C ARG A 456 15.55 -6.64 0.27
N ASP A 457 15.77 -5.98 1.42
CA ASP A 457 17.05 -5.32 1.78
C ASP A 457 17.53 -4.29 0.73
N ALA A 458 16.56 -3.72 0.00
CA ALA A 458 16.76 -2.90 -1.19
C ALA A 458 16.01 -1.57 -1.09
N GLU A 459 16.14 -0.87 0.04
CA GLU A 459 15.43 0.39 0.27
C GLU A 459 15.71 1.41 -0.84
N GLY A 460 16.94 1.43 -1.39
CA GLY A 460 17.31 2.28 -2.54
C GLY A 460 16.65 1.91 -3.86
N GLN A 461 16.27 0.64 -4.05
CA GLN A 461 15.69 0.18 -5.31
C GLN A 461 14.35 0.84 -5.58
N LEU A 462 13.52 1.03 -4.54
CA LEU A 462 12.26 1.74 -4.68
C LEU A 462 12.50 3.15 -5.25
N LEU A 463 13.47 3.89 -4.71
CA LEU A 463 13.71 5.26 -5.15
C LEU A 463 14.11 5.33 -6.63
N LEU A 464 14.91 4.39 -7.12
CA LEU A 464 15.24 4.29 -8.55
C LEU A 464 14.03 3.92 -9.38
N ASP A 465 13.26 2.92 -8.93
CA ASP A 465 12.08 2.47 -9.64
C ASP A 465 11.07 3.62 -9.75
N MET A 466 10.82 4.35 -8.66
CA MET A 466 9.92 5.51 -8.66
C MET A 466 10.43 6.63 -9.56
N ALA A 467 11.73 6.96 -9.52
CA ALA A 467 12.30 8.00 -10.38
C ALA A 467 12.16 7.63 -11.86
N ARG A 468 12.51 6.40 -12.22
CA ARG A 468 12.37 5.88 -13.59
C ARG A 468 10.90 5.87 -14.03
N LEU A 469 9.99 5.47 -13.16
CA LEU A 469 8.56 5.43 -13.46
C LEU A 469 7.97 6.83 -13.62
N ALA A 470 8.40 7.80 -12.81
CA ALA A 470 8.00 9.19 -12.93
C ALA A 470 8.48 9.82 -14.26
N GLU A 471 9.68 9.49 -14.74
CA GLU A 471 10.19 9.94 -16.04
C GLU A 471 9.35 9.44 -17.23
N HIS A 472 8.74 8.26 -17.09
CA HIS A 472 7.93 7.62 -18.14
C HIS A 472 6.42 7.71 -17.86
N LYS A 473 6.01 8.58 -16.93
CA LYS A 473 4.61 8.79 -16.58
C LYS A 473 3.83 9.28 -17.81
N ASP A 474 2.68 8.66 -18.06
CA ASP A 474 1.71 9.15 -19.02
C ASP A 474 1.17 10.52 -18.55
N PRO A 475 1.40 11.61 -19.30
CA PRO A 475 1.01 12.96 -18.87
C PRO A 475 -0.51 13.17 -18.87
N THR A 476 -1.29 12.23 -19.39
CA THR A 476 -2.75 12.30 -19.43
C THR A 476 -3.43 11.55 -18.29
N ARG A 477 -2.65 10.77 -17.51
CA ARG A 477 -3.18 9.88 -16.47
C ARG A 477 -2.49 10.11 -15.12
N PRO A 478 -3.24 10.11 -14.01
CA PRO A 478 -2.67 10.07 -12.67
C PRO A 478 -1.84 8.80 -12.49
N LEU A 479 -0.79 8.90 -11.68
CA LEU A 479 0.04 7.78 -11.26
C LEU A 479 -0.17 7.53 -9.77
N THR A 480 -0.49 6.29 -9.41
CA THR A 480 -0.79 5.87 -8.05
C THR A 480 0.20 4.83 -7.56
N ASN A 481 0.49 4.82 -6.26
CA ASN A 481 1.14 3.71 -5.58
C ASN A 481 0.22 3.24 -4.45
N THR A 482 -0.63 2.28 -4.79
CA THR A 482 -1.75 1.85 -3.94
C THR A 482 -1.36 0.89 -2.82
N GLU A 483 -0.13 0.38 -2.82
CA GLU A 483 0.46 -0.38 -1.72
C GLU A 483 1.99 -0.21 -1.67
N TYR A 484 2.52 0.22 -0.54
CA TYR A 484 3.96 0.22 -0.22
C TYR A 484 4.16 0.10 1.30
N MET A 485 5.37 -0.18 1.78
CA MET A 485 5.64 -0.45 3.21
C MET A 485 4.89 -1.68 3.75
N ASN A 486 4.95 -2.82 3.09
CA ASN A 486 4.41 -4.07 3.66
C ASN A 486 5.40 -4.71 4.66
N ARG A 487 4.90 -5.17 5.83
CA ARG A 487 5.68 -5.91 6.84
C ARG A 487 5.18 -7.34 7.14
N MET A 488 4.35 -7.94 6.27
CA MET A 488 3.79 -9.29 6.49
C MET A 488 4.84 -10.38 6.80
N TRP A 489 6.11 -10.19 6.42
CA TRP A 489 7.20 -11.15 6.64
C TRP A 489 8.26 -10.70 7.65
N ASP A 490 7.93 -9.72 8.50
CA ASP A 490 8.81 -9.08 9.49
C ASP A 490 10.30 -8.93 9.05
N PRO A 491 10.67 -7.79 8.45
CA PRO A 491 12.05 -7.54 8.08
C PRO A 491 13.01 -7.27 9.27
N SER A 492 12.55 -7.27 10.54
CA SER A 492 13.34 -6.84 11.70
C SER A 492 14.70 -7.53 11.86
N GLY A 493 14.73 -8.85 11.67
CA GLY A 493 15.96 -9.63 11.76
C GLY A 493 17.02 -9.28 10.71
N ARG A 494 16.62 -8.62 9.61
CA ARG A 494 17.49 -8.35 8.46
C ARG A 494 18.21 -7.02 8.58
N TRP A 495 17.56 -6.00 9.14
CA TRP A 495 18.12 -4.64 9.20
C TRP A 495 19.01 -4.40 10.40
N LEU A 496 18.72 -5.08 11.51
CA LEU A 496 19.35 -4.84 12.81
C LEU A 496 20.03 -6.09 13.36
N ARG A 497 20.24 -7.11 12.50
CA ARG A 497 20.93 -8.38 12.81
C ARG A 497 20.24 -9.26 13.87
N ARG A 498 19.11 -8.81 14.42
CA ARG A 498 18.35 -9.51 15.45
C ARG A 498 16.87 -9.29 15.23
N ALA A 499 16.10 -10.38 15.19
CA ALA A 499 14.65 -10.29 15.20
C ALA A 499 14.17 -9.60 16.48
N ASN A 500 13.13 -8.75 16.38
CA ASN A 500 12.56 -8.01 17.51
C ASN A 500 13.55 -7.04 18.20
N HIS A 501 14.48 -6.43 17.46
CA HIS A 501 15.30 -5.34 18.00
C HIS A 501 14.40 -4.18 18.47
N PRO A 502 14.64 -3.57 19.66
CA PRO A 502 13.76 -2.52 20.21
C PRO A 502 13.60 -1.32 19.28
N ASP A 503 14.66 -0.95 18.55
CA ASP A 503 14.63 0.19 17.63
C ASP A 503 14.01 -0.11 16.26
N TYR A 504 13.66 -1.36 15.95
CA TYR A 504 13.07 -1.73 14.66
C TYR A 504 11.91 -0.82 14.20
N PRO A 505 10.94 -0.47 15.08
CA PRO A 505 9.86 0.43 14.71
C PRO A 505 10.32 1.82 14.27
N LEU A 506 11.41 2.35 14.85
CA LEU A 506 11.99 3.64 14.47
C LEU A 506 12.62 3.56 13.08
N TYR A 507 13.42 2.52 12.80
CA TYR A 507 14.01 2.33 11.46
C TYR A 507 12.95 2.13 10.38
N TYR A 508 11.88 1.42 10.72
CA TYR A 508 10.78 1.21 9.78
C TYR A 508 10.06 2.51 9.44
N ALA A 509 9.84 3.36 10.45
CA ALA A 509 9.26 4.70 10.30
C ALA A 509 10.18 5.66 9.51
N GLU A 510 11.50 5.54 9.70
CA GLU A 510 12.49 6.28 8.90
C GLU A 510 12.37 5.94 7.40
N CYS A 511 12.37 4.64 7.06
CA CYS A 511 12.17 4.19 5.68
C CYS A 511 10.85 4.69 5.09
N ALA A 512 9.76 4.66 5.88
CA ALA A 512 8.46 5.16 5.44
C ALA A 512 8.53 6.64 5.09
N THR A 513 9.04 7.46 6.01
CA THR A 513 9.17 8.91 5.84
C THR A 513 9.92 9.24 4.56
N GLU A 514 11.09 8.62 4.35
CA GLU A 514 11.93 8.89 3.20
C GLU A 514 11.33 8.43 1.87
N HIS A 515 10.71 7.24 1.84
CA HIS A 515 10.04 6.71 0.65
C HIS A 515 8.81 7.55 0.28
N THR A 516 7.98 7.88 1.27
CA THR A 516 6.82 8.76 1.09
C THR A 516 7.29 10.09 0.54
N GLU A 517 8.18 10.80 1.24
CA GLU A 517 8.71 12.08 0.79
C GLU A 517 9.30 12.04 -0.63
N ALA A 518 10.05 10.99 -0.98
CA ALA A 518 10.59 10.84 -2.33
C ALA A 518 9.49 10.77 -3.40
N MET A 519 8.44 9.99 -3.15
CA MET A 519 7.28 9.92 -4.05
C MET A 519 6.50 11.25 -4.10
N ARG A 520 6.47 12.01 -3.00
CA ARG A 520 5.86 13.35 -2.93
C ARG A 520 6.62 14.34 -3.82
N ARG A 521 7.96 14.32 -3.77
CA ARG A 521 8.82 15.13 -4.65
C ARG A 521 8.63 14.79 -6.13
N LEU A 522 8.32 13.52 -6.43
CA LEU A 522 7.99 13.04 -7.77
C LEU A 522 6.53 13.31 -8.19
N ARG A 523 5.72 13.95 -7.34
CA ARG A 523 4.31 14.32 -7.64
C ARG A 523 3.47 13.09 -8.03
N ILE A 524 3.64 11.97 -7.32
CA ILE A 524 2.76 10.79 -7.44
C ILE A 524 1.39 11.13 -6.78
N ASP A 525 0.30 10.94 -7.54
CA ASP A 525 -1.03 11.50 -7.24
C ASP A 525 -1.76 10.79 -6.09
N CYS A 526 -1.44 9.52 -5.84
CA CYS A 526 -2.02 8.72 -4.77
C CYS A 526 -0.97 7.85 -4.08
N LEU A 527 -0.88 7.94 -2.76
CA LEU A 527 0.08 7.21 -1.93
C LEU A 527 -0.64 6.50 -0.79
N LEU A 528 -0.63 5.17 -0.81
CA LEU A 528 -1.28 4.34 0.19
C LEU A 528 -0.26 3.37 0.82
N PRO A 529 0.38 3.71 1.95
CA PRO A 529 1.07 2.72 2.76
C PRO A 529 0.12 1.55 3.04
N TYR A 530 0.67 0.34 2.99
CA TYR A 530 -0.09 -0.87 3.20
C TYR A 530 -0.63 -0.89 4.62
N MET A 531 -1.75 -1.58 4.82
CA MET A 531 -2.42 -1.76 6.12
C MET A 531 -1.46 -2.22 7.24
N TYR A 532 -0.41 -2.95 6.87
CA TYR A 532 0.59 -3.47 7.80
C TYR A 532 1.67 -2.45 8.14
N ALA A 533 1.68 -1.25 7.59
CA ALA A 533 2.63 -0.22 8.00
C ALA A 533 2.61 0.04 9.52
N GLY A 534 1.56 -0.37 10.25
CA GLY A 534 1.61 -0.46 11.70
C GLY A 534 1.44 0.88 12.36
N TRP A 535 0.52 1.67 11.80
CA TRP A 535 0.23 3.04 12.19
C TRP A 535 -0.93 3.17 13.19
N THR A 536 -1.76 2.14 13.39
CA THR A 536 -2.99 2.20 14.20
C THR A 536 -2.84 1.59 15.59
N ARG A 537 -3.59 2.10 16.58
CA ARG A 537 -3.71 1.50 17.93
C ARG A 537 -4.29 0.09 17.91
N LEU A 538 -5.14 -0.18 16.93
CA LEU A 538 -6.10 -1.30 16.96
C LEU A 538 -5.49 -2.64 16.53
N ARG A 539 -4.22 -2.67 16.10
CA ARG A 539 -3.45 -3.89 15.78
C ARG A 539 -2.26 -4.09 16.72
N GLY A 540 -2.52 -4.07 18.02
CA GLY A 540 -1.55 -4.42 19.07
C GLY A 540 -0.37 -3.46 19.16
N ALA A 541 -0.62 -2.16 18.98
CA ALA A 541 0.41 -1.13 19.00
C ALA A 541 0.91 -0.82 20.41
N MET A 542 2.07 -0.15 20.45
CA MET A 542 2.93 -0.02 21.62
C MET A 542 2.58 1.16 22.54
N ASP A 543 1.44 1.84 22.34
CA ASP A 543 1.09 3.12 23.00
C ASP A 543 2.32 4.02 23.18
N TRP A 544 3.00 4.28 22.05
CA TRP A 544 4.37 4.78 22.06
C TRP A 544 4.50 6.22 22.58
N ARG A 545 3.58 7.12 22.20
CA ARG A 545 3.43 8.48 22.71
C ARG A 545 1.94 8.80 22.86
N ASP A 546 1.59 9.76 23.72
CA ASP A 546 0.21 10.20 23.92
C ASP A 546 -0.44 10.66 22.59
N ASP A 547 0.33 11.43 21.81
CA ASP A 547 -0.12 12.00 20.54
C ASP A 547 -0.07 11.02 19.36
N TYR A 548 0.77 9.98 19.44
CA TYR A 548 0.98 9.02 18.35
C TYR A 548 1.14 7.58 18.84
N PRO A 549 0.34 6.64 18.32
CA PRO A 549 0.35 5.27 18.82
C PRO A 549 1.61 4.47 18.46
N THR A 550 2.28 4.83 17.36
CA THR A 550 3.52 4.18 16.90
C THR A 550 4.46 5.19 16.24
N PRO A 551 5.75 4.87 16.10
CA PRO A 551 6.67 5.67 15.29
C PRO A 551 6.21 5.85 13.84
N MET A 552 5.55 4.83 13.25
CA MET A 552 4.99 4.94 11.91
C MET A 552 3.91 6.02 11.83
N ALA A 553 3.04 6.14 12.84
CA ALA A 553 2.01 7.17 12.85
C ALA A 553 2.61 8.59 12.85
N ALA A 554 3.65 8.81 13.65
CA ALA A 554 4.39 10.09 13.66
C ALA A 554 5.11 10.35 12.32
N ALA A 555 5.72 9.33 11.72
CA ALA A 555 6.34 9.42 10.39
C ALA A 555 5.33 9.76 9.29
N LEU A 556 4.14 9.15 9.31
CA LEU A 556 3.09 9.44 8.35
C LEU A 556 2.47 10.82 8.57
N HIS A 557 2.30 11.27 9.83
CA HIS A 557 1.90 12.64 10.14
C HIS A 557 2.74 13.66 9.38
N SER A 558 4.06 13.56 9.50
CA SER A 558 4.96 14.51 8.86
C SER A 558 5.06 14.32 7.34
N SER A 559 5.16 13.08 6.86
CA SER A 559 5.41 12.80 5.43
C SER A 559 4.16 12.89 4.54
N MET A 560 2.96 12.74 5.11
CA MET A 560 1.67 12.92 4.43
C MET A 560 1.05 14.31 4.63
N ALA A 561 1.73 15.21 5.34
CA ALA A 561 1.23 16.56 5.53
C ALA A 561 0.98 17.27 4.17
N PRO A 562 -0.14 18.01 4.02
CA PRO A 562 -0.41 18.73 2.78
C PRO A 562 0.59 19.86 2.52
N VAL A 563 1.26 20.34 3.57
CA VAL A 563 2.35 21.30 3.49
C VAL A 563 3.54 20.75 4.27
N LEU A 564 4.69 20.60 3.63
CA LEU A 564 5.90 20.07 4.27
C LEU A 564 7.19 20.60 3.63
N ALA A 565 8.29 20.52 4.38
CA ALA A 565 9.64 20.70 3.88
C ALA A 565 10.35 19.34 3.88
N SER A 566 10.75 18.84 2.72
CA SER A 566 11.42 17.55 2.58
C SER A 566 12.91 17.71 2.32
N LEU A 567 13.73 17.01 3.11
CA LEU A 567 15.19 17.02 2.98
C LEU A 567 15.68 16.14 1.82
N GLU A 568 16.57 16.68 0.99
CA GLU A 568 17.24 15.95 -0.11
C GLU A 568 18.69 15.59 0.25
N MET A 569 18.89 14.98 1.42
CA MET A 569 20.20 14.60 1.94
C MET A 569 20.20 13.12 2.30
N PHE A 570 20.60 12.28 1.34
CA PHE A 570 20.63 10.83 1.54
C PHE A 570 22.00 10.31 1.95
N ASP A 571 23.08 10.93 1.47
CA ASP A 571 24.42 10.67 2.00
C ASP A 571 24.45 10.99 3.50
N ARG A 572 25.24 10.21 4.26
CA ARG A 572 25.28 10.33 5.72
C ARG A 572 26.60 10.88 6.22
N ASN A 573 27.71 10.66 5.52
CA ASN A 573 29.03 10.92 6.05
C ASN A 573 29.58 12.24 5.54
N TYR A 574 29.93 13.14 6.46
CA TYR A 574 30.42 14.46 6.12
C TYR A 574 31.63 14.85 6.98
N PRO A 575 32.60 15.58 6.41
CA PRO A 575 33.71 16.12 7.19
C PRO A 575 33.22 17.00 8.35
N ALA A 576 33.71 16.72 9.55
CA ALA A 576 33.38 17.46 10.76
C ALA A 576 33.78 18.94 10.65
N GLY A 577 32.94 19.85 11.16
CA GLY A 577 33.16 21.29 11.15
C GLY A 577 32.95 21.98 9.79
N GLY A 578 32.56 21.25 8.75
CA GLY A 578 32.27 21.78 7.42
C GLY A 578 30.87 22.40 7.27
N ARG A 579 30.59 22.98 6.10
CA ARG A 579 29.24 23.33 5.67
C ARG A 579 28.88 22.57 4.41
N VAL A 580 27.80 21.81 4.45
CA VAL A 580 27.36 20.95 3.36
C VAL A 580 26.19 21.61 2.61
N PRO A 581 26.30 21.81 1.29
CA PRO A 581 25.15 22.23 0.49
C PRO A 581 24.15 21.07 0.36
N THR A 582 22.87 21.37 0.56
CA THR A 582 21.78 20.44 0.26
C THR A 582 20.56 21.23 -0.22
N HIS A 583 19.47 20.54 -0.51
CA HIS A 583 18.22 21.16 -0.92
C HIS A 583 17.09 20.75 0.01
N LEU A 584 16.16 21.68 0.20
CA LEU A 584 14.82 21.41 0.67
C LEU A 584 13.88 21.46 -0.50
N THR A 585 12.98 20.49 -0.60
CA THR A 585 11.79 20.62 -1.43
C THR A 585 10.61 20.98 -0.54
N LEU A 586 10.12 22.20 -0.71
CA LEU A 586 8.93 22.72 -0.06
C LEU A 586 7.72 22.35 -0.91
N ILE A 587 6.72 21.72 -0.30
CA ILE A 587 5.52 21.23 -0.97
C ILE A 587 4.32 21.93 -0.34
N ASN A 588 3.44 22.50 -1.17
CA ASN A 588 2.12 22.95 -0.76
C ASN A 588 1.09 22.34 -1.71
N GLU A 589 0.31 21.38 -1.22
CA GLU A 589 -0.75 20.71 -1.97
C GLU A 589 -2.14 21.22 -1.64
N THR A 590 -2.23 22.29 -0.85
CA THR A 590 -3.49 22.96 -0.59
C THR A 590 -3.85 23.89 -1.75
N HIS A 591 -5.09 24.38 -1.75
CA HIS A 591 -5.58 25.34 -2.75
C HIS A 591 -5.36 26.79 -2.32
N ASP A 592 -4.72 26.98 -1.16
CA ASP A 592 -4.50 28.27 -0.53
C ASP A 592 -3.01 28.64 -0.62
N LEU A 593 -2.73 29.94 -0.63
CA LEU A 593 -1.37 30.45 -0.40
C LEU A 593 -1.00 30.17 1.06
N VAL A 594 0.21 29.68 1.29
CA VAL A 594 0.67 29.29 2.63
C VAL A 594 1.90 30.10 3.03
N GLU A 595 1.79 30.76 4.17
CA GLU A 595 2.90 31.34 4.91
C GLU A 595 3.36 30.35 5.99
N ALA A 596 4.66 30.06 6.03
CA ALA A 596 5.23 29.13 7.00
C ALA A 596 6.66 29.53 7.40
N VAL A 597 7.15 28.96 8.50
CA VAL A 597 8.54 29.07 8.92
C VAL A 597 9.17 27.68 8.89
N VAL A 598 10.31 27.57 8.22
CA VAL A 598 11.15 26.36 8.25
C VAL A 598 12.33 26.63 9.18
N THR A 599 12.52 25.76 10.15
CA THR A 599 13.70 25.76 11.01
C THR A 599 14.48 24.46 10.81
N LEU A 600 15.75 24.60 10.45
CA LEU A 600 16.72 23.52 10.37
C LEU A 600 17.39 23.34 11.73
N TYR A 601 17.58 22.10 12.13
CA TYR A 601 18.29 21.71 13.34
C TYR A 601 19.31 20.63 13.00
N VAL A 602 20.48 20.70 13.64
CA VAL A 602 21.37 19.54 13.79
C VAL A 602 21.44 19.22 15.28
N THR A 603 21.03 18.02 15.65
CA THR A 603 20.95 17.57 17.06
C THR A 603 21.53 16.17 17.23
N ALA A 604 22.05 15.87 18.42
CA ALA A 604 22.55 14.54 18.76
C ALA A 604 21.43 13.56 19.11
N GLU A 605 20.25 14.07 19.48
CA GLU A 605 19.09 13.25 19.86
C GLU A 605 18.10 13.14 18.71
N ASN A 606 17.43 12.00 18.60
CA ASN A 606 16.46 11.76 17.52
C ASN A 606 15.21 12.62 17.74
N PRO A 607 14.77 13.44 16.76
CA PRO A 607 13.52 14.19 16.86
C PRO A 607 12.28 13.28 16.91
N LEU A 608 12.39 12.01 16.52
CA LEU A 608 11.28 11.04 16.55
C LEU A 608 10.16 11.38 15.55
N PHE A 609 10.51 11.91 14.38
CA PHE A 609 9.64 12.17 13.21
C PHE A 609 8.58 13.26 13.39
N VAL A 610 8.45 13.83 14.59
CA VAL A 610 7.65 15.01 14.95
C VAL A 610 8.53 15.90 15.84
N PRO A 611 8.17 17.15 16.18
CA PRO A 611 9.06 17.92 17.05
C PRO A 611 9.15 17.29 18.44
N ASP A 612 10.34 16.88 18.84
CA ASP A 612 10.65 16.54 20.21
C ASP A 612 11.40 17.69 20.89
N ALA A 613 10.81 18.26 21.94
CA ALA A 613 11.34 19.46 22.57
C ALA A 613 12.78 19.25 23.11
N GLY A 614 13.05 18.10 23.74
CA GLY A 614 14.37 17.79 24.27
C GLY A 614 15.41 17.73 23.15
N ALA A 615 15.11 17.01 22.08
CA ALA A 615 16.02 16.89 20.94
C ALA A 615 16.27 18.23 20.24
N LEU A 616 15.24 19.07 20.06
CA LEU A 616 15.38 20.35 19.37
C LEU A 616 16.06 21.42 20.25
N GLU A 617 15.81 21.43 21.56
CA GLU A 617 16.51 22.32 22.51
C GLU A 617 18.01 21.96 22.62
N ALA A 618 18.35 20.69 22.51
CA ALA A 618 19.73 20.19 22.51
C ALA A 618 20.46 20.36 21.16
N ALA A 619 19.86 21.04 20.18
CA ALA A 619 20.46 21.23 18.86
C ALA A 619 21.79 21.99 18.95
N VAL A 620 22.82 21.41 18.33
CA VAL A 620 24.17 22.00 18.24
C VAL A 620 24.28 23.04 17.14
N TRP A 621 23.30 23.09 16.24
CA TRP A 621 23.18 24.12 15.21
C TRP A 621 21.73 24.30 14.78
N THR A 622 21.34 25.54 14.49
CA THR A 622 20.01 25.91 13.99
C THR A 622 20.08 27.02 12.94
N ASP A 623 19.10 27.03 12.04
CA ASP A 623 18.86 28.12 11.08
C ASP A 623 17.37 28.21 10.74
N ALA A 624 16.80 29.41 10.66
CA ALA A 624 15.37 29.60 10.48
C ALA A 624 15.06 30.68 9.44
N PHE A 625 14.07 30.42 8.60
CA PHE A 625 13.65 31.34 7.57
C PHE A 625 12.15 31.19 7.25
N ALA A 626 11.52 32.30 6.88
CA ALA A 626 10.13 32.31 6.43
C ALA A 626 10.03 31.91 4.96
N VAL A 627 8.93 31.27 4.59
CA VAL A 627 8.64 30.84 3.22
C VAL A 627 7.18 31.12 2.87
N THR A 628 6.96 31.53 1.62
CA THR A 628 5.63 31.70 1.02
C THR A 628 5.48 30.67 -0.10
N LEU A 629 4.45 29.84 -0.02
CA LEU A 629 4.19 28.77 -0.98
C LEU A 629 2.87 29.02 -1.70
N GLY A 630 2.91 29.06 -3.03
CA GLY A 630 1.72 29.14 -3.85
C GLY A 630 0.84 27.89 -3.73
N PRO A 631 -0.43 27.94 -4.12
CA PRO A 631 -1.33 26.78 -4.13
C PRO A 631 -0.83 25.70 -5.10
N ASP A 632 -1.00 24.42 -4.74
CA ASP A 632 -0.52 23.24 -5.48
C ASP A 632 0.94 23.35 -6.02
N SER A 633 1.84 23.93 -5.22
CA SER A 633 3.22 24.22 -5.63
C SER A 633 4.26 23.24 -5.08
N LEU A 634 5.39 23.17 -5.77
CA LEU A 634 6.61 22.49 -5.34
C LEU A 634 7.78 23.43 -5.63
N GLN A 635 8.55 23.78 -4.60
CA GLN A 635 9.68 24.70 -4.70
C GLN A 635 10.94 24.06 -4.12
N ARG A 636 12.01 24.05 -4.91
CA ARG A 636 13.33 23.61 -4.46
C ARG A 636 14.14 24.80 -3.94
N LEU A 637 14.61 24.71 -2.70
CA LEU A 637 15.37 25.75 -2.01
C LEU A 637 16.76 25.22 -1.63
N PRO A 638 17.85 25.80 -2.16
CA PRO A 638 19.20 25.45 -1.71
C PRO A 638 19.44 25.95 -0.28
N VAL A 639 20.02 25.10 0.56
CA VAL A 639 20.39 25.41 1.94
C VAL A 639 21.80 24.93 2.25
N ARG A 640 22.41 25.47 3.31
CA ARG A 640 23.75 25.07 3.77
C ARG A 640 23.72 24.69 5.24
N VAL A 641 23.91 23.42 5.52
CA VAL A 641 23.89 22.85 6.87
C VAL A 641 25.29 22.88 7.45
N ALA A 642 25.44 23.33 8.70
CA ALA A 642 26.72 23.24 9.41
C ALA A 642 26.86 21.86 10.05
N ILE A 643 27.92 21.14 9.70
CA ILE A 643 28.24 19.83 10.28
C ILE A 643 29.00 20.06 11.60
N PRO A 644 28.62 19.39 12.69
CA PRO A 644 29.29 19.55 13.99
C PRO A 644 30.79 19.27 13.89
N ALA A 645 31.59 19.99 14.69
CA ALA A 645 33.03 19.78 14.76
C ALA A 645 33.40 18.50 15.54
N ALA A 646 32.54 18.07 16.47
CA ALA A 646 32.72 16.83 17.21
C ALA A 646 32.27 15.63 16.36
N GLU A 647 33.17 14.66 16.17
CA GLU A 647 32.86 13.41 15.49
C GLU A 647 31.72 12.66 16.20
N GLY A 648 30.75 12.17 15.42
CA GLY A 648 29.60 11.46 15.96
C GLY A 648 28.43 11.37 14.99
N SER A 649 27.38 10.67 15.43
CA SER A 649 26.09 10.58 14.73
C SER A 649 25.15 11.69 15.22
N TYR A 650 24.46 12.33 14.29
CA TYR A 650 23.52 13.42 14.52
C TYR A 650 22.30 13.24 13.62
N TYR A 651 21.27 14.02 13.90
CA TYR A 651 20.07 14.16 13.09
C TYR A 651 19.98 15.56 12.52
N LEU A 652 19.87 15.66 11.20
CA LEU A 652 19.42 16.87 10.53
C LEU A 652 17.90 16.85 10.46
N ALA A 653 17.24 17.85 11.01
CA ALA A 653 15.79 17.98 10.98
C ALA A 653 15.37 19.30 10.33
N ALA A 654 14.41 19.24 9.40
CA ALA A 654 13.69 20.39 8.89
C ALA A 654 12.29 20.38 9.50
N VAL A 655 12.02 21.34 10.38
CA VAL A 655 10.73 21.52 11.04
C VAL A 655 9.99 22.64 10.34
N LEU A 656 8.84 22.32 9.73
CA LEU A 656 7.94 23.32 9.16
C LEU A 656 6.82 23.61 10.16
N THR A 657 6.63 24.90 10.44
CA THR A 657 5.57 25.40 11.31
C THR A 657 4.71 26.43 10.57
N ARG A 658 3.40 26.39 10.80
CA ARG A 658 2.47 27.43 10.35
C ARG A 658 1.33 27.57 11.33
N GLU A 659 0.65 28.71 11.31
CA GLU A 659 -0.48 28.97 12.19
C GLU A 659 -1.62 27.97 11.92
N GLY A 660 -2.18 27.40 12.98
CA GLY A 660 -3.35 26.50 12.92
C GLY A 660 -3.08 25.03 12.61
N ASP A 661 -1.84 24.66 12.25
CA ASP A 661 -1.46 23.27 11.96
C ASP A 661 -0.44 22.76 12.98
N SER A 662 -0.43 21.43 13.18
CA SER A 662 0.66 20.77 13.89
C SER A 662 1.96 20.88 13.09
N PRO A 663 3.11 21.16 13.73
CA PRO A 663 4.40 21.15 13.06
C PRO A 663 4.75 19.78 12.47
N VAL A 664 5.47 19.79 11.35
CA VAL A 664 5.88 18.57 10.65
C VAL A 664 7.39 18.54 10.48
N VAL A 665 7.96 17.33 10.53
CA VAL A 665 9.42 17.12 10.54
C VAL A 665 9.84 16.19 9.42
N SER A 666 10.76 16.67 8.58
CA SER A 666 11.61 15.81 7.76
C SER A 666 12.95 15.66 8.45
N GLN A 667 13.46 14.43 8.59
CA GLN A 667 14.75 14.20 9.25
C GLN A 667 15.65 13.22 8.52
N ARG A 668 16.96 13.38 8.67
CA ARG A 668 18.01 12.51 8.12
C ARG A 668 19.07 12.24 9.18
N VAL A 669 19.57 11.00 9.21
CA VAL A 669 20.76 10.67 10.00
C VAL A 669 21.98 11.16 9.24
N ILE A 670 22.86 11.89 9.92
CA ILE A 670 24.14 12.36 9.39
C ILE A 670 25.25 12.02 10.39
N HIS A 671 26.47 11.93 9.91
CA HIS A 671 27.67 11.63 10.67
C HIS A 671 28.69 12.74 10.40
N ALA A 672 29.13 13.39 11.47
CA ALA A 672 30.31 14.24 11.42
C ALA A 672 31.53 13.33 11.59
N VAL A 673 32.44 13.36 10.63
CA VAL A 673 33.60 12.47 10.59
C VAL A 673 34.88 13.30 10.57
N ASP A 674 35.79 13.04 11.50
CA ASP A 674 37.11 13.66 11.51
C ASP A 674 37.92 13.15 10.31
N ALA A 675 37.97 13.97 9.27
CA ALA A 675 38.69 13.67 8.03
C ALA A 675 40.21 13.52 8.26
N ALA A 676 40.80 14.22 9.22
CA ALA A 676 42.22 14.09 9.52
C ALA A 676 42.53 12.75 10.18
N ALA A 677 41.67 12.32 11.12
CA ALA A 677 41.77 10.98 11.70
C ALA A 677 41.55 9.87 10.65
N SER A 678 40.70 10.10 9.64
CA SER A 678 40.43 9.13 8.57
C SER A 678 41.67 8.76 7.76
N VAL A 679 42.69 9.61 7.67
CA VAL A 679 43.90 9.35 6.87
C VAL A 679 45.17 9.25 7.72
N ALA A 680 45.02 9.21 9.04
CA ALA A 680 46.12 9.14 9.98
C ALA A 680 46.98 7.88 9.75
N GLY A 681 48.30 8.08 9.62
CA GLY A 681 49.27 6.99 9.43
C GLY A 681 49.56 6.60 7.98
N LEU A 682 48.91 7.23 6.99
CA LEU A 682 49.22 7.01 5.56
C LEU A 682 50.52 7.66 5.10
N SER A 683 50.85 8.83 5.64
CA SER A 683 52.03 9.59 5.23
C SER A 683 53.31 8.75 5.33
N GLY A 684 54.04 8.66 4.22
CA GLY A 684 55.28 7.91 4.09
C GLY A 684 55.11 6.42 3.75
N ARG A 685 53.88 5.88 3.77
CA ARG A 685 53.61 4.48 3.41
C ARG A 685 53.87 4.23 1.94
N ARG A 686 54.55 3.13 1.63
CA ARG A 686 54.79 2.67 0.26
C ARG A 686 53.65 1.77 -0.18
N VAL A 687 52.85 2.24 -1.13
CA VAL A 687 51.69 1.53 -1.67
C VAL A 687 52.03 1.04 -3.06
N ALA A 688 52.15 -0.28 -3.22
CA ALA A 688 52.26 -0.87 -4.54
C ALA A 688 50.88 -0.84 -5.22
N LEU A 689 50.73 -0.01 -6.25
CA LEU A 689 49.44 0.24 -6.90
C LEU A 689 49.35 -0.56 -8.21
N LEU A 690 48.28 -1.31 -8.38
CA LEU A 690 47.97 -2.08 -9.58
C LEU A 690 46.61 -1.67 -10.13
N GLY A 691 46.54 -1.38 -11.43
CA GLY A 691 45.30 -0.96 -12.10
C GLY A 691 44.75 0.39 -11.61
N GLY A 692 45.62 1.26 -11.08
CA GLY A 692 45.22 2.56 -10.53
C GLY A 692 44.95 3.62 -11.60
N ASP A 693 43.83 4.30 -11.47
CA ASP A 693 43.45 5.49 -12.25
C ASP A 693 44.06 6.79 -11.67
N GLU A 694 43.79 7.93 -12.32
CA GLU A 694 44.29 9.24 -11.87
C GLU A 694 43.72 9.62 -10.49
N ALA A 695 42.48 9.25 -10.19
CA ALA A 695 41.81 9.61 -8.95
C ALA A 695 42.50 8.97 -7.73
N ILE A 696 42.74 7.65 -7.75
CA ILE A 696 43.43 6.98 -6.65
C ILE A 696 44.89 7.42 -6.54
N ARG A 697 45.57 7.69 -7.67
CA ARG A 697 46.96 8.19 -7.66
C ARG A 697 47.06 9.54 -6.98
N ARG A 698 46.15 10.45 -7.32
CA ARG A 698 46.05 11.77 -6.68
C ARG A 698 45.72 11.63 -5.19
N TRP A 699 44.70 10.83 -4.84
CA TRP A 699 44.31 10.64 -3.44
C TRP A 699 45.46 10.09 -2.58
N LEU A 700 46.22 9.10 -3.09
CA LEU A 700 47.41 8.57 -2.41
C LEU A 700 48.50 9.64 -2.23
N ALA A 701 48.75 10.44 -3.27
CA ALA A 701 49.75 11.51 -3.22
C ALA A 701 49.34 12.63 -2.24
N ASP A 702 48.08 13.07 -2.26
CA ASP A 702 47.52 14.10 -1.39
C ASP A 702 47.59 13.67 0.09
N ASN A 703 47.55 12.36 0.37
CA ASN A 703 47.69 11.77 1.71
C ASN A 703 49.13 11.32 2.05
N GLY A 704 50.12 11.72 1.26
CA GLY A 704 51.55 11.52 1.55
C GLY A 704 52.07 10.09 1.32
N CYS A 705 51.33 9.23 0.63
CA CYS A 705 51.78 7.88 0.26
C CYS A 705 52.83 7.95 -0.87
N ARG A 706 53.78 7.01 -0.85
CA ARG A 706 54.71 6.77 -1.95
C ARG A 706 54.16 5.66 -2.84
N ILE A 707 53.77 6.01 -4.07
CA ILE A 707 53.26 5.02 -5.03
C ILE A 707 54.43 4.22 -5.60
N VAL A 708 54.32 2.89 -5.55
CA VAL A 708 55.28 1.95 -6.12
C VAL A 708 54.60 1.21 -7.27
N GLU A 709 55.23 1.19 -8.45
CA GLU A 709 54.79 0.37 -9.58
C GLU A 709 55.52 -0.98 -9.50
N PRO A 710 54.85 -2.09 -9.15
CA PRO A 710 55.52 -3.37 -9.03
C PRO A 710 55.88 -3.90 -10.43
N ALA A 711 57.17 -4.15 -10.67
CA ALA A 711 57.67 -4.64 -11.96
C ALA A 711 58.66 -5.83 -11.82
N ALA A 712 58.81 -6.38 -10.62
CA ALA A 712 59.81 -7.39 -10.30
C ALA A 712 59.24 -8.55 -9.48
N ALA A 713 59.99 -9.65 -9.40
CA ALA A 713 59.65 -10.82 -8.58
C ALA A 713 59.61 -10.52 -7.07
N THR A 714 60.14 -9.38 -6.63
CA THR A 714 60.10 -8.91 -5.23
C THR A 714 59.44 -7.54 -5.19
N ILE A 715 58.44 -7.40 -4.30
CA ILE A 715 57.67 -6.17 -4.14
C ILE A 715 58.16 -5.43 -2.89
N ASP A 716 58.79 -4.27 -3.09
CA ASP A 716 59.27 -3.40 -2.03
C ASP A 716 58.23 -2.33 -1.66
N ALA A 717 57.18 -2.79 -0.98
CA ALA A 717 56.09 -1.96 -0.51
C ALA A 717 55.65 -2.40 0.90
N ASP A 718 54.88 -1.56 1.55
CA ASP A 718 54.29 -1.86 2.86
C ASP A 718 52.93 -2.57 2.68
N VAL A 719 52.21 -2.24 1.61
CA VAL A 719 50.92 -2.83 1.21
C VAL A 719 50.80 -2.84 -0.31
N VAL A 720 50.07 -3.81 -0.86
CA VAL A 720 49.66 -3.80 -2.27
C VAL A 720 48.18 -3.45 -2.36
N LEU A 721 47.82 -2.52 -3.24
CA LEU A 721 46.46 -2.18 -3.62
C LEU A 721 46.21 -2.55 -5.09
N VAL A 722 45.37 -3.56 -5.31
CA VAL A 722 44.77 -3.86 -6.62
C VAL A 722 43.50 -3.05 -6.74
N TRP A 723 43.57 -1.94 -7.47
CA TRP A 723 42.47 -0.98 -7.62
C TRP A 723 41.44 -1.47 -8.65
N ASP A 724 41.88 -1.75 -9.87
CA ASP A 724 41.05 -2.27 -10.94
C ASP A 724 41.73 -3.46 -11.61
N ALA A 725 41.23 -4.67 -11.34
CA ALA A 725 41.78 -5.88 -11.92
C ALA A 725 41.50 -5.99 -13.42
N ALA A 726 40.49 -5.31 -13.96
CA ALA A 726 40.19 -5.30 -15.40
C ALA A 726 41.20 -4.44 -16.17
N ALA A 727 41.79 -3.43 -15.51
CA ALA A 727 42.79 -2.54 -16.11
C ALA A 727 44.23 -3.10 -16.11
N LEU A 728 44.45 -4.32 -15.58
CA LEU A 728 45.79 -4.91 -15.49
C LEU A 728 46.28 -5.45 -16.82
N SER A 729 47.54 -5.15 -17.14
CA SER A 729 48.26 -5.79 -18.25
C SER A 729 48.61 -7.25 -17.95
N ASP A 730 48.97 -8.01 -18.98
CA ASP A 730 49.41 -9.41 -18.81
C ASP A 730 50.68 -9.49 -17.94
N GLU A 731 51.59 -8.52 -18.04
CA GLU A 731 52.79 -8.44 -17.18
C GLU A 731 52.40 -8.20 -15.71
N GLN A 732 51.41 -7.35 -15.44
CA GLN A 732 50.91 -7.14 -14.09
C GLN A 732 50.18 -8.39 -13.55
N ARG A 733 49.44 -9.11 -14.39
CA ARG A 733 48.79 -10.38 -14.02
C ARG A 733 49.81 -11.48 -13.69
N ALA A 734 50.95 -11.47 -14.38
CA ALA A 734 52.06 -12.40 -14.11
C ALA A 734 52.71 -12.21 -12.73
N LEU A 735 52.41 -11.11 -12.00
CA LEU A 735 52.92 -10.86 -10.65
C LEU A 735 52.22 -11.68 -9.55
N ALA A 736 51.19 -12.48 -9.87
CA ALA A 736 50.46 -13.28 -8.87
C ALA A 736 51.36 -14.09 -7.91
N PRO A 737 52.42 -14.79 -8.36
CA PRO A 737 53.34 -15.49 -7.45
C PRO A 737 54.10 -14.53 -6.52
N ALA A 738 54.54 -13.37 -7.03
CA ALA A 738 55.24 -12.36 -6.24
C ALA A 738 54.32 -11.74 -5.17
N LEU A 739 53.05 -11.50 -5.51
CA LEU A 739 52.02 -11.02 -4.59
C LEU A 739 51.70 -12.04 -3.48
N ARG A 740 51.62 -13.33 -3.82
CA ARG A 740 51.46 -14.40 -2.83
C ARG A 740 52.66 -14.51 -1.91
N THR A 741 53.88 -14.39 -2.42
CA THR A 741 55.11 -14.33 -1.60
C THR A 741 55.15 -13.09 -0.72
N PHE A 742 54.71 -11.94 -1.24
CA PHE A 742 54.58 -10.71 -0.47
C PHE A 742 53.63 -10.89 0.72
N ALA A 743 52.45 -11.46 0.47
CA ALA A 743 51.45 -11.75 1.50
C ALA A 743 51.96 -12.80 2.50
N SER A 744 52.57 -13.89 2.04
CA SER A 744 53.10 -14.96 2.91
C SER A 744 54.13 -14.46 3.92
N GLY A 745 54.88 -13.41 3.57
CA GLY A 745 55.82 -12.71 4.42
C GLY A 745 55.20 -11.86 5.55
N GLY A 746 53.88 -11.87 5.74
CA GLY A 746 53.20 -11.14 6.82
C GLY A 746 52.59 -9.81 6.39
N ARG A 747 52.46 -9.55 5.09
CA ARG A 747 51.92 -8.29 4.54
C ARG A 747 50.56 -8.49 3.88
N ARG A 748 49.88 -7.40 3.52
CA ARG A 748 48.52 -7.44 2.95
C ARG A 748 48.51 -7.11 1.46
N VAL A 749 47.75 -7.89 0.70
CA VAL A 749 47.30 -7.51 -0.65
C VAL A 749 45.81 -7.17 -0.55
N VAL A 750 45.44 -5.94 -0.88
CA VAL A 750 44.07 -5.44 -0.86
C VAL A 750 43.54 -5.43 -2.28
N VAL A 751 42.47 -6.18 -2.54
CA VAL A 751 41.72 -6.12 -3.78
C VAL A 751 40.49 -5.25 -3.52
N ALA A 752 40.48 -4.06 -4.13
CA ALA A 752 39.31 -3.18 -4.10
C ALA A 752 38.14 -3.79 -4.87
N ASN A 753 36.97 -3.15 -4.82
CA ASN A 753 35.76 -3.61 -5.48
C ASN A 753 35.98 -3.94 -6.97
N GLN A 754 35.49 -5.10 -7.40
CA GLN A 754 35.58 -5.60 -8.78
C GLN A 754 34.19 -6.00 -9.27
N THR A 755 33.93 -5.87 -10.57
CA THR A 755 32.67 -6.31 -11.20
C THR A 755 32.71 -7.79 -11.61
N ALA A 756 33.90 -8.32 -11.84
CA ALA A 756 34.17 -9.73 -12.12
C ALA A 756 35.58 -10.10 -11.61
N TRP A 757 35.83 -11.39 -11.38
CA TRP A 757 37.16 -11.89 -11.00
C TRP A 757 37.61 -13.01 -11.93
N THR A 758 38.71 -12.75 -12.64
CA THR A 758 39.34 -13.71 -13.55
C THR A 758 40.77 -14.05 -13.15
N TRP A 759 41.31 -13.42 -12.11
CA TRP A 759 42.71 -13.58 -11.69
C TRP A 759 42.86 -14.66 -10.62
N THR A 760 42.48 -15.89 -10.97
CA THR A 760 42.47 -17.07 -10.08
C THR A 760 43.85 -17.43 -9.56
N ASP A 761 44.91 -17.10 -10.31
CA ASP A 761 46.29 -17.33 -9.90
C ASP A 761 46.65 -16.57 -8.61
N LEU A 762 46.08 -15.37 -8.40
CA LEU A 762 46.28 -14.61 -7.16
C LEU A 762 45.42 -15.16 -6.02
N VAL A 763 44.13 -15.38 -6.29
CA VAL A 763 43.17 -15.95 -5.34
C VAL A 763 42.04 -16.65 -6.11
N ASP A 764 41.75 -17.89 -5.74
CA ASP A 764 40.69 -18.69 -6.33
C ASP A 764 39.34 -18.32 -5.70
N CYS A 765 38.75 -17.24 -6.22
CA CYS A 765 37.39 -16.84 -5.92
C CYS A 765 36.61 -16.55 -7.20
N ARG A 766 35.29 -16.54 -7.08
CA ARG A 766 34.37 -16.07 -8.13
C ARG A 766 33.64 -14.83 -7.64
N ILE A 767 33.32 -13.96 -8.58
CA ILE A 767 32.51 -12.75 -8.40
C ILE A 767 31.37 -12.85 -9.44
N GLY A 768 30.13 -13.02 -8.98
CA GLY A 768 28.95 -13.10 -9.87
C GLY A 768 27.63 -13.39 -9.16
N LEU A 769 26.51 -13.29 -9.89
CA LEU A 769 25.15 -13.58 -9.42
C LEU A 769 24.88 -15.10 -9.34
N PRO A 770 24.05 -15.57 -8.37
CA PRO A 770 23.79 -16.99 -8.15
C PRO A 770 23.00 -17.70 -9.27
N SER A 771 22.30 -16.97 -10.15
CA SER A 771 21.53 -17.56 -11.25
C SER A 771 21.23 -16.58 -12.38
N PRO A 772 21.27 -16.99 -13.67
CA PRO A 772 20.78 -16.22 -14.82
C PRO A 772 19.29 -15.86 -14.76
N ALA A 773 18.51 -16.50 -13.88
CA ALA A 773 17.08 -16.25 -13.67
C ALA A 773 16.80 -15.03 -12.76
N ASN A 774 17.76 -14.64 -11.90
CA ASN A 774 17.68 -13.40 -11.13
C ASN A 774 18.35 -12.28 -11.95
N ARG A 775 17.57 -11.63 -12.82
CA ARG A 775 18.08 -10.58 -13.71
C ARG A 775 18.13 -9.19 -13.09
N ASN A 776 17.55 -8.98 -11.91
CA ASN A 776 17.58 -7.67 -11.24
C ASN A 776 18.61 -7.68 -10.11
N PRO A 777 19.60 -6.77 -10.14
CA PRO A 777 20.44 -6.48 -8.99
C PRO A 777 19.55 -5.98 -7.82
N VAL A 778 19.66 -6.58 -6.64
CA VAL A 778 19.09 -6.14 -5.35
C VAL A 778 20.03 -5.13 -4.68
N ILE A 779 19.75 -3.83 -4.81
CA ILE A 779 20.60 -2.77 -4.25
C ILE A 779 20.79 -2.88 -2.73
N CYS A 780 21.91 -3.51 -2.35
CA CYS A 780 22.54 -3.55 -1.03
C CYS A 780 22.58 -2.18 -0.37
N SER A 781 21.74 -1.88 0.63
CA SER A 781 21.87 -0.61 1.38
C SER A 781 22.57 -0.76 2.73
N ARG A 782 22.96 -1.96 3.15
CA ARG A 782 23.55 -2.19 4.48
C ARG A 782 24.67 -3.21 4.43
N ALA A 783 25.66 -3.05 5.32
CA ALA A 783 26.67 -4.05 5.60
C ALA A 783 26.73 -4.31 7.11
N HIS A 784 26.99 -5.57 7.47
CA HIS A 784 27.08 -6.02 8.85
C HIS A 784 28.35 -6.83 9.06
N ALA A 785 28.97 -6.69 10.23
CA ALA A 785 30.07 -7.55 10.62
C ALA A 785 29.59 -8.97 10.93
N TYR A 786 30.36 -9.98 10.54
CA TYR A 786 30.15 -11.36 11.00
C TYR A 786 30.37 -11.48 12.52
N GLU A 787 29.76 -12.47 13.16
CA GLU A 787 29.89 -12.65 14.61
C GLU A 787 31.33 -13.03 14.98
N GLY A 788 31.90 -12.33 15.97
CA GLY A 788 33.30 -12.48 16.35
C GLY A 788 34.32 -11.99 15.32
N ALA A 789 33.89 -11.41 14.19
CA ALA A 789 34.81 -10.85 13.22
C ALA A 789 35.43 -9.55 13.76
N SER A 790 36.76 -9.51 13.75
CA SER A 790 37.55 -8.31 14.04
C SER A 790 38.55 -8.13 12.92
N HIS A 791 38.61 -6.94 12.33
CA HIS A 791 39.55 -6.63 11.27
C HIS A 791 39.86 -5.13 11.26
N PRO A 792 41.12 -4.72 11.02
CA PRO A 792 41.51 -3.31 11.05
C PRO A 792 40.71 -2.38 10.14
N LEU A 793 40.13 -2.93 9.05
CA LEU A 793 39.18 -2.24 8.17
C LEU A 793 38.13 -1.41 8.94
N LEU A 794 37.63 -1.92 10.07
CA LEU A 794 36.53 -1.33 10.83
C LEU A 794 37.01 -0.43 11.99
N ASP A 795 38.32 -0.24 12.15
CA ASP A 795 38.87 0.54 13.25
C ASP A 795 38.37 2.00 13.18
N GLY A 796 37.78 2.48 14.27
CA GLY A 796 37.24 3.84 14.35
C GLY A 796 35.99 4.07 13.48
N ILE A 797 35.28 3.00 13.10
CA ILE A 797 34.02 3.07 12.34
C ILE A 797 32.92 2.38 13.15
N PRO A 798 31.97 3.14 13.73
CA PRO A 798 30.77 2.58 14.35
C PRO A 798 29.99 1.67 13.38
N ALA A 799 29.44 0.58 13.90
CA ALA A 799 28.79 -0.45 13.07
C ALA A 799 27.55 0.08 12.32
N ASP A 800 26.84 1.04 12.91
CA ASP A 800 25.67 1.70 12.36
C ASP A 800 25.98 2.66 11.22
N TRP A 801 27.22 3.14 11.08
CA TRP A 801 27.65 3.96 9.94
C TRP A 801 27.69 3.18 8.63
N LEU A 802 27.67 1.85 8.71
CA LEU A 802 27.55 0.94 7.55
C LEU A 802 26.10 0.64 7.19
N TRP A 803 25.13 1.13 7.97
CA TRP A 803 23.72 0.99 7.68
C TRP A 803 23.26 2.18 6.85
N ARG A 804 22.87 1.92 5.60
CA ARG A 804 22.49 2.97 4.63
C ARG A 804 23.64 3.92 4.33
N TRP A 805 24.88 3.41 4.45
CA TRP A 805 26.13 4.10 4.11
C TRP A 805 26.08 4.67 2.69
N ASN A 806 25.42 3.94 1.79
CA ASN A 806 25.37 4.28 0.38
C ASN A 806 24.72 5.63 0.06
N GLY A 807 23.94 6.21 0.98
CA GLY A 807 23.01 7.28 0.63
C GLY A 807 22.07 6.84 -0.47
N LEU A 808 20.82 6.52 -0.14
CA LEU A 808 19.90 6.01 -1.16
C LEU A 808 19.82 6.97 -2.36
N PRO A 809 19.80 6.47 -3.60
CA PRO A 809 19.64 5.07 -4.00
C PRO A 809 20.94 4.28 -4.30
N GLY A 810 22.11 4.73 -3.82
CA GLY A 810 23.39 4.08 -4.16
C GLY A 810 23.46 2.60 -3.78
N ALA A 811 24.51 1.86 -4.15
CA ALA A 811 24.77 0.51 -3.61
C ALA A 811 26.01 0.56 -2.69
N ILE A 812 25.98 -0.22 -1.62
CA ILE A 812 27.10 -0.32 -0.68
C ILE A 812 28.22 -1.25 -1.19
N ALA A 813 27.88 -2.21 -2.06
CA ALA A 813 28.80 -3.12 -2.74
C ALA A 813 28.24 -3.66 -4.06
N ASN A 814 29.10 -4.28 -4.87
CA ASN A 814 28.69 -5.03 -6.06
C ASN A 814 28.06 -6.34 -5.59
N GLU A 815 26.85 -6.63 -6.06
CA GLU A 815 26.09 -7.82 -5.67
C GLU A 815 26.65 -9.10 -6.27
N THR A 816 27.72 -9.57 -5.66
CA THR A 816 28.46 -10.71 -6.14
C THR A 816 28.76 -11.61 -4.97
N LEU A 817 28.36 -12.87 -5.08
CA LEU A 817 28.81 -13.90 -4.17
C LEU A 817 30.31 -14.05 -4.37
N LEU A 818 31.09 -13.79 -3.32
CA LEU A 818 32.43 -14.35 -3.23
C LEU A 818 32.26 -15.85 -2.96
N ASP A 819 32.45 -16.69 -3.99
CA ASP A 819 32.40 -18.15 -3.90
C ASP A 819 33.74 -18.76 -4.35
N GLY A 820 33.92 -20.08 -4.23
CA GLY A 820 35.14 -20.81 -4.59
C GLY A 820 35.99 -21.21 -3.39
N ALA A 821 37.18 -21.75 -3.63
CA ALA A 821 38.04 -22.29 -2.57
C ALA A 821 38.45 -21.22 -1.53
N ALA A 822 38.58 -19.96 -1.96
CA ALA A 822 38.86 -18.84 -1.08
C ALA A 822 37.74 -18.59 -0.06
N LEU A 823 36.46 -18.80 -0.42
CA LEU A 823 35.35 -18.62 0.52
C LEU A 823 35.43 -19.61 1.69
N ALA A 824 35.83 -20.86 1.41
CA ALA A 824 35.97 -21.89 2.44
C ALA A 824 37.18 -21.65 3.35
N ALA A 825 38.28 -21.10 2.80
CA ALA A 825 39.52 -20.85 3.52
C ALA A 825 39.60 -19.47 4.20
N GLY A 826 38.79 -18.51 3.73
CA GLY A 826 38.85 -17.12 4.15
C GLY A 826 38.03 -16.81 5.39
N ARG A 827 38.51 -15.84 6.16
CA ARG A 827 37.79 -15.22 7.28
C ARG A 827 36.81 -14.20 6.72
N LYS A 828 35.51 -14.42 6.95
CA LYS A 828 34.45 -13.51 6.51
C LYS A 828 34.38 -12.32 7.48
N ILE A 829 34.39 -11.10 6.95
CA ILE A 829 34.47 -9.86 7.75
C ILE A 829 33.14 -9.13 7.72
N LEU A 830 32.67 -8.76 6.52
CA LEU A 830 31.38 -8.10 6.32
C LEU A 830 30.48 -8.92 5.41
N TRP A 831 29.17 -8.81 5.61
CA TRP A 831 28.13 -9.35 4.74
C TRP A 831 27.02 -8.34 4.47
N ALA A 832 26.28 -8.57 3.38
CA ALA A 832 25.00 -7.92 3.07
C ALA A 832 23.91 -8.99 2.89
N SER A 833 22.67 -8.67 3.26
CA SER A 833 21.48 -9.53 3.16
C SER A 833 21.59 -10.98 3.71
N ARG A 834 20.84 -11.26 4.79
CA ARG A 834 20.63 -12.61 5.39
C ARG A 834 21.86 -13.41 5.85
N ASP A 835 22.99 -12.78 6.20
CA ASP A 835 24.27 -13.45 6.56
C ASP A 835 24.92 -14.31 5.45
N VAL A 836 24.28 -14.43 4.28
CA VAL A 836 24.68 -15.38 3.23
C VAL A 836 25.73 -14.79 2.28
N TYR A 837 25.72 -13.47 2.04
CA TYR A 837 26.55 -12.84 1.02
C TYR A 837 27.75 -12.09 1.63
N PRO A 838 28.93 -12.72 1.71
CA PRO A 838 30.13 -12.05 2.19
C PRO A 838 30.56 -10.97 1.20
N MET A 839 30.75 -9.75 1.71
CA MET A 839 31.23 -8.59 0.95
C MET A 839 32.73 -8.39 1.11
N VAL A 840 33.25 -8.75 2.29
CA VAL A 840 34.66 -8.61 2.61
C VAL A 840 35.18 -9.93 3.16
N LEU A 841 36.20 -10.47 2.50
CA LEU A 841 36.80 -11.76 2.81
C LEU A 841 38.33 -11.60 2.96
N SER A 842 38.87 -12.00 4.10
CA SER A 842 40.31 -12.07 4.37
C SER A 842 40.79 -13.50 4.12
N VAL A 843 41.51 -13.72 3.04
CA VAL A 843 42.10 -15.03 2.69
C VAL A 843 43.50 -15.12 3.30
N PRO A 844 43.73 -15.98 4.31
CA PRO A 844 45.03 -16.10 4.94
C PRO A 844 46.05 -16.69 3.95
N VAL A 845 47.22 -16.07 3.85
CA VAL A 845 48.35 -16.54 3.04
C VAL A 845 49.61 -16.44 3.88
N GLY A 846 50.15 -17.57 4.34
CA GLY A 846 51.28 -17.60 5.26
C GLY A 846 51.00 -16.81 6.55
N ARG A 847 51.81 -15.77 6.82
CA ARG A 847 51.62 -14.88 7.97
C ARG A 847 50.77 -13.63 7.66
N GLY A 848 50.44 -13.38 6.40
CA GLY A 848 49.66 -12.22 5.95
C GLY A 848 48.35 -12.64 5.31
N GLU A 849 47.82 -11.80 4.42
CA GLU A 849 46.50 -12.02 3.84
C GLU A 849 46.32 -11.38 2.46
N ILE A 850 45.37 -11.94 1.71
CA ILE A 850 44.78 -11.33 0.53
C ILE A 850 43.33 -10.97 0.89
N LEU A 851 43.02 -9.68 0.89
CA LEU A 851 41.70 -9.17 1.23
C LEU A 851 40.89 -8.90 -0.04
N MET A 852 39.78 -9.59 -0.19
CA MET A 852 38.78 -9.31 -1.22
C MET A 852 37.74 -8.36 -0.64
N ASN A 853 37.71 -7.10 -1.08
CA ASN A 853 36.77 -6.08 -0.61
C ASN A 853 35.80 -5.69 -1.74
N GLN A 854 34.51 -6.02 -1.59
CA GLN A 854 33.47 -5.63 -2.55
C GLN A 854 32.76 -4.32 -2.23
N LEU A 855 33.09 -3.65 -1.12
CA LEU A 855 32.53 -2.34 -0.79
C LEU A 855 32.85 -1.30 -1.87
N HIS A 856 31.89 -0.45 -2.21
CA HIS A 856 31.99 0.61 -3.24
C HIS A 856 32.85 1.80 -2.84
N ILE A 857 34.02 1.56 -2.23
CA ILE A 857 35.00 2.59 -1.86
C ILE A 857 35.49 3.34 -3.10
N ARG A 858 35.69 2.64 -4.24
CA ARG A 858 36.18 3.24 -5.50
C ARG A 858 35.35 4.43 -5.96
N GLY A 859 34.02 4.27 -5.97
CA GLY A 859 33.10 5.33 -6.37
C GLY A 859 33.01 6.49 -5.37
N ARG A 860 33.50 6.31 -4.13
CA ARG A 860 33.35 7.25 -3.02
C ARG A 860 34.58 8.10 -2.72
N ILE A 861 35.70 7.81 -3.39
CA ILE A 861 36.95 8.56 -3.23
C ILE A 861 37.40 9.28 -4.52
N SER A 862 36.50 9.38 -5.50
CA SER A 862 36.80 9.99 -6.81
C SER A 862 36.54 11.50 -6.82
N PRO A 863 37.49 12.34 -7.30
CA PRO A 863 37.33 13.79 -7.42
C PRO A 863 36.23 14.25 -8.39
N ALA A 864 35.68 13.35 -9.21
CA ALA A 864 34.61 13.67 -10.17
C ALA A 864 33.22 13.80 -9.51
N ALA A 865 33.09 13.40 -8.24
CA ALA A 865 31.91 13.63 -7.41
C ALA A 865 32.22 14.70 -6.36
N ASP A 866 31.33 15.66 -6.15
CA ASP A 866 31.54 16.85 -5.30
C ASP A 866 31.72 16.60 -3.77
N ALA A 867 32.06 15.39 -3.33
CA ALA A 867 32.60 15.13 -1.97
C ALA A 867 33.20 13.71 -1.89
N CYS A 868 34.41 13.61 -1.33
CA CYS A 868 34.95 12.34 -0.85
C CYS A 868 34.16 11.91 0.40
N ASP A 869 33.78 10.63 0.50
CA ASP A 869 33.12 10.11 1.70
C ASP A 869 34.16 9.81 2.80
N PRO A 870 34.14 10.51 3.94
CA PRO A 870 35.20 10.40 4.95
C PRO A 870 35.21 9.05 5.67
N VAL A 871 34.13 8.26 5.64
CA VAL A 871 34.12 6.87 6.13
C VAL A 871 34.76 5.95 5.09
N ALA A 872 34.51 6.17 3.79
CA ALA A 872 35.20 5.45 2.72
C ALA A 872 36.71 5.69 2.78
N GLU A 873 37.13 6.92 3.03
CA GLU A 873 38.55 7.29 3.22
C GLU A 873 39.14 6.59 4.43
N ARG A 874 38.43 6.58 5.56
CA ARG A 874 38.87 5.87 6.78
C ARG A 874 39.05 4.39 6.53
N MET A 875 38.08 3.76 5.85
CA MET A 875 38.18 2.35 5.45
C MET A 875 39.39 2.10 4.58
N LEU A 876 39.61 2.91 3.54
CA LEU A 876 40.77 2.76 2.67
C LEU A 876 42.09 2.96 3.44
N ALA A 877 42.17 3.97 4.29
CA ALA A 877 43.35 4.24 5.10
C ALA A 877 43.66 3.08 6.05
N ASN A 878 42.65 2.55 6.74
CA ASN A 878 42.77 1.37 7.60
C ASN A 878 43.34 0.17 6.83
N LEU A 879 42.88 -0.05 5.59
CA LEU A 879 43.36 -1.13 4.73
C LEU A 879 44.83 -0.99 4.35
N LEU A 880 45.34 0.24 4.20
CA LEU A 880 46.70 0.54 3.76
C LEU A 880 47.71 0.70 4.90
N THR A 881 47.25 1.00 6.12
CA THR A 881 48.13 1.30 7.27
C THR A 881 48.38 0.11 8.20
N ARG A 882 47.38 -0.72 8.47
CA ARG A 882 47.40 -1.68 9.59
C ARG A 882 47.60 -3.12 9.16
#